data_AF-A0A847JPK4-F1
#
_entry.id   AF-A0A847JPK4-F1
#
_cell.length_a   1.000
_cell.length_b   1.000
_cell.length_c   1.000
_cell.angle_alpha   90.00
_cell.angle_beta   90.00
_cell.angle_gamma   90.00
#
_symmetry.space_group_name_H-M   'P 1'
#
loop_
_entity.id
_entity.type
_entity.pdbx_description
1 polymer ?
#
loop_
_entity_poly.entity_id
_entity_poly.type
_entity_poly.pdbx_seq_one_letter_code
_entity_poly.pdbx_strand_id
1 'polypeptide(L)'
;MHRPSRRQYHAIFAAMVALALPGCRSQTSTTPQTELVVWGLQYGEESEGLRARVETFERRNNIKVSVLSMGAGQMNPQKLMTAIVGRVPPDVIHQDRFTIGDWASRDAFEPLDDLLAADADSPDAIKRENFYEACWAEAVYEGKVYAIPSSTDDRALYYNRTLFREAGLDPDRPPRTWDELLDDSKRLTALNPDGSFRRIGFIPNYGNSWLYLYSWQNGGEFMTPDGRRCTLDNPYSVGALEFMVSVYDALGGVTKVDAFASGFQAQELDPFLTGKVAMKIDGNWVLQGIGRYRPDLDFGVAPAPVPKERLEQTLGRAKGRFTGQPPYITWSGGFSYAIPRGAAHRREAWEFIKWMCSPEAGLIEAEAQKRYNLSKGRPFIPGMSANIRVNEAVFAQYAPRVPKFRDSLKLFMDMMPASRFRPVTFVGQRLWDEHVRAFDQATHHRETRKSPKQALAEGAAVVQKELDKVYGREAFPLLNPRVPIGIAVVCGAALLGAAVWRVRGIRALGRVSRQEAWAGYLFAAPWLVGFVALTAGPIITSVFLSFCDYDVLHPPRFVGMHNYAELFSSDSYYLRTSLYNVAYLAVIGIPLGIATGLAIAMLLNAKVGGMSVYRTCFYLPSIVPVVASAVLWAWVLNGDPNRGLLNAAWKATLSVWFGWDPPGWFGAAEWAKPGLIIQGLWGAGGGMILWLAGLQGIPQHLYEAAELDGAGVWSKFRNVTIPMLSPYVFFNLIMGTIGALQEFDRVYVLSGQGAGASSVGPVDSLLVPVMYLFNSAFKYFKMGYASALAWVLFIIILLLTLVQLKIAPRWVHYEAEKK
;
A
#
# COMPACT_ATOMS: atom_id res chain seq x y z
N MET A 1 -27.33 38.33 43.00
CA MET A 1 -26.33 37.40 42.41
C MET A 1 -24.94 37.99 42.60
N HIS A 2 -24.09 37.34 43.40
CA HIS A 2 -22.77 37.82 43.79
C HIS A 2 -21.76 37.80 42.62
N ARG A 3 -21.06 38.92 42.41
CA ARG A 3 -19.89 38.99 41.53
C ARG A 3 -18.69 38.28 42.18
N PRO A 4 -17.96 37.40 41.49
CA PRO A 4 -16.78 36.78 42.07
C PRO A 4 -15.55 37.71 42.01
N SER A 5 -14.65 37.57 42.98
CA SER A 5 -13.49 38.46 43.20
C SER A 5 -12.24 38.03 42.42
N ARG A 6 -11.31 38.99 42.20
CA ARG A 6 -10.02 38.87 41.47
C ARG A 6 -9.15 37.65 41.81
N ARG A 7 -9.36 36.99 42.97
CA ARG A 7 -8.63 35.78 43.38
C ARG A 7 -9.01 34.53 42.58
N GLN A 8 -10.24 34.42 42.06
CA GLN A 8 -10.66 33.26 41.26
C GLN A 8 -9.98 33.22 39.88
N TYR A 9 -9.66 34.37 39.29
CA TYR A 9 -8.92 34.43 38.02
C TYR A 9 -7.47 33.96 38.16
N HIS A 10 -6.84 34.16 39.32
CA HIS A 10 -5.45 33.72 39.56
C HIS A 10 -5.38 32.21 39.84
N ALA A 11 -6.40 31.63 40.49
CA ALA A 11 -6.47 30.18 40.72
C ALA A 11 -6.67 29.38 39.42
N ILE A 12 -7.47 29.91 38.48
CA ILE A 12 -7.68 29.27 37.17
C ILE A 12 -6.42 29.40 36.28
N PHE A 13 -5.69 30.52 36.37
CA PHE A 13 -4.43 30.69 35.62
C PHE A 13 -3.30 29.81 36.17
N ALA A 14 -3.21 29.63 37.50
CA ALA A 14 -2.23 28.72 38.10
C ALA A 14 -2.52 27.23 37.79
N ALA A 15 -3.79 26.84 37.71
CA ALA A 15 -4.19 25.48 37.34
C ALA A 15 -3.91 25.14 35.86
N MET A 16 -3.97 26.12 34.95
CA MET A 16 -3.64 25.90 33.53
C MET A 16 -2.12 25.80 33.27
N VAL A 17 -1.28 26.41 34.10
CA VAL A 17 0.19 26.30 33.96
C VAL A 17 0.72 24.97 34.53
N ALA A 18 0.04 24.38 35.52
CA ALA A 18 0.43 23.08 36.10
C ALA A 18 0.14 21.87 35.18
N LEU A 19 -0.71 22.02 34.16
CA LEU A 19 -1.05 20.96 33.19
C LEU A 19 -0.14 20.95 31.95
N ALA A 20 0.89 21.80 31.89
CA ALA A 20 1.80 21.95 30.73
C ALA A 20 3.24 21.47 30.99
N LEU A 21 3.48 20.68 32.04
CA LEU A 21 4.79 20.05 32.27
C LEU A 21 4.73 18.56 31.92
N PRO A 22 5.58 18.05 31.01
CA PRO A 22 5.71 16.62 30.80
C PRO A 22 6.24 16.00 32.08
N GLY A 23 5.55 14.98 32.59
CA GLY A 23 5.98 14.23 33.76
C GLY A 23 7.30 13.52 33.49
N CYS A 24 8.41 14.10 33.96
CA CYS A 24 9.67 13.39 34.13
C CYS A 24 9.46 12.28 35.16
N ARG A 25 9.33 11.03 34.69
CA ARG A 25 9.53 9.85 35.53
C ARG A 25 11.02 9.75 35.85
N SER A 26 11.38 9.97 37.11
CA SER A 26 12.70 9.62 37.63
C SER A 26 12.82 8.10 37.69
N GLN A 27 13.56 7.49 36.76
CA GLN A 27 14.02 6.11 36.89
C GLN A 27 15.17 6.06 37.89
N THR A 28 15.02 5.17 38.87
CA THR A 28 16.04 4.81 39.86
C THR A 28 17.27 4.19 39.20
N SER A 29 18.42 4.57 39.72
CA SER A 29 19.77 4.25 39.26
C SER A 29 20.09 2.75 39.25
N THR A 30 20.24 2.19 38.07
CA THR A 30 21.29 1.22 37.71
C THR A 30 22.05 1.82 36.53
N THR A 31 23.35 1.57 36.40
CA THR A 31 24.22 2.10 35.32
C THR A 31 23.47 2.08 33.98
N PRO A 32 23.38 3.20 33.22
CA PRO A 32 22.51 3.25 32.04
C PRO A 32 23.00 2.24 31.01
N GLN A 33 22.27 1.13 30.89
CA GLN A 33 22.47 0.16 29.80
C GLN A 33 22.08 0.89 28.51
N THR A 34 23.02 1.06 27.57
CA THR A 34 22.71 1.64 26.26
C THR A 34 21.55 0.86 25.64
N GLU A 35 20.49 1.57 25.23
CA GLU A 35 19.33 0.97 24.58
C GLU A 35 19.41 1.22 23.07
N LEU A 36 19.63 0.15 22.30
CA LEU A 36 19.69 0.17 20.85
C LEU A 36 18.29 -0.06 20.26
N VAL A 37 17.75 0.91 19.53
CA VAL A 37 16.44 0.80 18.91
C VAL A 37 16.59 0.25 17.49
N VAL A 38 16.03 -0.95 17.26
CA VAL A 38 16.13 -1.65 15.97
C VAL A 38 14.75 -1.78 15.35
N TRP A 39 14.56 -1.21 14.17
CA TRP A 39 13.31 -1.31 13.42
C TRP A 39 13.36 -2.40 12.36
N GLY A 40 12.23 -3.08 12.13
CA GLY A 40 12.07 -4.02 11.02
C GLY A 40 12.28 -5.49 11.38
N LEU A 41 12.89 -5.75 12.53
CA LEU A 41 12.87 -7.08 13.14
C LEU A 41 11.51 -7.31 13.82
N GLN A 42 11.03 -8.55 13.83
CA GLN A 42 9.75 -8.90 14.44
C GLN A 42 9.86 -10.16 15.30
N TYR A 43 9.42 -10.06 16.55
CA TYR A 43 9.20 -11.22 17.40
C TYR A 43 7.80 -11.80 17.19
N GLY A 44 7.75 -13.12 17.09
CA GLY A 44 6.54 -13.94 17.05
C GLY A 44 6.82 -15.34 17.60
N GLU A 45 5.81 -16.21 17.59
CA GLU A 45 5.94 -17.62 18.05
C GLU A 45 7.06 -18.36 17.31
N GLU A 46 7.32 -17.96 16.06
CA GLU A 46 8.23 -18.63 15.13
C GLU A 46 9.62 -18.00 15.06
N SER A 47 9.94 -17.09 15.99
CA SER A 47 11.16 -16.27 15.95
C SER A 47 12.21 -16.66 17.00
N GLU A 48 12.16 -17.90 17.52
CA GLU A 48 13.09 -18.37 18.56
C GLU A 48 14.56 -18.27 18.14
N GLY A 49 14.85 -18.52 16.86
CA GLY A 49 16.19 -18.30 16.30
C GLY A 49 16.66 -16.84 16.42
N LEU A 50 15.81 -15.89 16.01
CA LEU A 50 16.10 -14.46 16.10
C LEU A 50 16.24 -13.99 17.56
N ARG A 51 15.38 -14.48 18.47
CA ARG A 51 15.46 -14.20 19.91
C ARG A 51 16.80 -14.63 20.49
N ALA A 52 17.20 -15.87 20.25
CA ALA A 52 18.48 -16.40 20.73
C ALA A 52 19.67 -15.57 20.21
N ARG A 53 19.59 -15.12 18.95
CA ARG A 53 20.62 -14.27 18.33
C ARG A 53 20.72 -12.90 18.99
N VAL A 54 19.59 -12.23 19.24
CA VAL A 54 19.56 -10.91 19.89
C VAL A 54 19.94 -10.99 21.36
N GLU A 55 19.37 -11.92 22.14
CA GLU A 55 19.70 -12.04 23.57
C GLU A 55 21.17 -12.36 23.82
N THR A 56 21.81 -13.11 22.91
CA THR A 56 23.25 -13.38 23.00
C THR A 56 24.07 -12.13 22.77
N PHE A 57 23.66 -11.26 21.84
CA PHE A 57 24.27 -9.94 21.66
C PHE A 57 24.14 -9.09 22.92
N GLU A 58 22.93 -9.02 23.49
CA GLU A 58 22.66 -8.23 24.70
C GLU A 58 23.55 -8.66 25.87
N ARG A 59 23.65 -9.98 26.10
CA ARG A 59 24.49 -10.55 27.16
C ARG A 59 25.98 -10.27 26.97
N ARG A 60 26.49 -10.30 25.73
CA ARG A 60 27.92 -10.11 25.44
C ARG A 60 28.35 -8.65 25.52
N ASN A 61 27.46 -7.73 25.13
CA ASN A 61 27.81 -6.33 24.94
C ASN A 61 27.28 -5.41 26.05
N ASN A 62 26.47 -5.93 26.99
CA ASN A 62 25.78 -5.13 28.00
C ASN A 62 24.96 -3.98 27.36
N ILE A 63 24.31 -4.29 26.23
CA ILE A 63 23.41 -3.41 25.47
C ILE A 63 22.02 -4.02 25.53
N LYS A 64 20.98 -3.20 25.63
CA LYS A 64 19.59 -3.66 25.50
C LYS A 64 19.11 -3.37 24.09
N VAL A 65 18.50 -4.33 23.41
CA VAL A 65 18.01 -4.18 22.04
C VAL A 65 16.48 -4.10 22.05
N SER A 66 15.96 -2.93 21.72
CA SER A 66 14.52 -2.70 21.58
C SER A 66 14.10 -2.90 20.14
N VAL A 67 13.60 -4.11 19.86
CA VAL A 67 13.05 -4.48 18.55
C VAL A 67 11.65 -3.91 18.39
N LEU A 68 11.47 -3.05 17.38
CA LEU A 68 10.19 -2.45 17.04
C LEU A 68 9.75 -2.83 15.62
N SER A 69 8.50 -3.28 15.51
CA SER A 69 7.89 -3.47 14.19
C SER A 69 7.68 -2.13 13.48
N MET A 70 7.84 -2.14 12.16
CA MET A 70 7.54 -0.99 11.28
C MET A 70 6.06 -0.89 10.87
N GLY A 71 5.20 -1.82 11.32
CA GLY A 71 3.77 -1.82 10.99
C GLY A 71 3.19 -3.24 10.96
N ALA A 72 2.11 -3.45 10.21
CA ALA A 72 1.54 -4.78 9.93
C ALA A 72 2.43 -5.59 8.96
N GLY A 73 3.68 -5.85 9.36
CA GLY A 73 4.61 -6.74 8.66
C GLY A 73 5.38 -6.13 7.47
N GLN A 74 5.28 -4.83 7.22
CA GLN A 74 6.03 -4.15 6.14
C GLN A 74 6.60 -2.80 6.61
N MET A 75 7.64 -2.32 5.92
CA MET A 75 8.20 -0.98 6.13
C MET A 75 7.11 0.06 5.88
N ASN A 76 6.86 0.93 6.87
CA ASN A 76 6.05 2.12 6.69
C ASN A 76 6.98 3.31 6.37
N PRO A 77 7.06 3.74 5.09
CA PRO A 77 8.00 4.79 4.69
C PRO A 77 7.69 6.13 5.40
N GLN A 78 6.41 6.43 5.66
CA GLN A 78 5.99 7.62 6.42
C GLN A 78 6.55 7.62 7.84
N LYS A 79 6.55 6.46 8.52
CA LYS A 79 7.05 6.33 9.90
C LYS A 79 8.55 6.63 9.97
N LEU A 80 9.35 6.03 9.07
CA LEU A 80 10.80 6.23 9.04
C LEU A 80 11.16 7.68 8.69
N MET A 81 10.53 8.23 7.66
CA MET A 81 10.73 9.63 7.26
C MET A 81 10.45 10.60 8.39
N THR A 82 9.31 10.43 9.06
CA THR A 82 8.90 11.31 10.16
C THR A 82 9.89 11.23 11.32
N ALA A 83 10.44 10.05 11.60
CA ALA A 83 11.44 9.86 12.65
C ALA A 83 12.78 10.53 12.32
N ILE A 84 13.27 10.37 11.08
CA ILE A 84 14.51 11.02 10.61
C ILE A 84 14.36 12.55 10.66
N VAL A 85 13.27 13.08 10.09
CA VAL A 85 12.98 14.53 10.08
C VAL A 85 12.77 15.07 11.48
N GLY A 86 12.10 14.28 12.34
CA GLY A 86 11.90 14.57 13.75
C GLY A 86 13.17 14.46 14.61
N ARG A 87 14.32 14.07 14.03
CA ARG A 87 15.61 13.84 14.72
C ARG A 87 15.54 12.81 15.84
N VAL A 88 14.68 11.81 15.66
CA VAL A 88 14.53 10.66 16.56
C VAL A 88 14.46 9.34 15.75
N PRO A 89 15.39 9.10 14.80
CA PRO A 89 15.41 7.85 14.04
C PRO A 89 15.76 6.65 14.94
N PRO A 90 15.45 5.41 14.52
CA PRO A 90 16.04 4.24 15.15
C PRO A 90 17.56 4.17 14.90
N ASP A 91 18.27 3.38 15.69
CA ASP A 91 19.71 3.20 15.54
C ASP A 91 20.06 2.25 14.38
N VAL A 92 19.23 1.22 14.17
CA VAL A 92 19.37 0.26 13.05
C VAL A 92 18.02 0.05 12.40
N ILE A 93 18.00 -0.04 11.07
CA ILE A 93 16.84 -0.49 10.31
C ILE A 93 17.15 -1.77 9.54
N HIS A 94 16.24 -2.73 9.62
CA HIS A 94 16.23 -3.96 8.83
C HIS A 94 15.10 -3.90 7.80
N GLN A 95 15.42 -3.87 6.51
CA GLN A 95 14.42 -3.68 5.45
C GLN A 95 14.82 -4.33 4.12
N ASP A 96 13.87 -4.41 3.19
CA ASP A 96 14.10 -4.92 1.83
C ASP A 96 15.25 -4.16 1.16
N ARG A 97 16.25 -4.93 0.72
CA ARG A 97 17.50 -4.42 0.16
C ARG A 97 17.29 -3.54 -1.07
N PHE A 98 16.27 -3.82 -1.87
CA PHE A 98 15.94 -3.02 -3.06
C PHE A 98 15.63 -1.55 -2.76
N THR A 99 15.13 -1.26 -1.56
CA THR A 99 14.81 0.12 -1.18
C THR A 99 16.03 0.91 -0.70
N ILE A 100 17.18 0.26 -0.49
CA ILE A 100 18.39 0.91 0.06
C ILE A 100 18.86 2.05 -0.84
N GLY A 101 18.98 1.83 -2.16
CA GLY A 101 19.38 2.88 -3.09
C GLY A 101 18.39 4.06 -3.11
N ASP A 102 17.10 3.76 -3.01
CA ASP A 102 16.04 4.76 -2.98
C ASP A 102 16.16 5.68 -1.75
N TRP A 103 16.37 5.11 -0.57
CA TRP A 103 16.60 5.88 0.67
C TRP A 103 17.97 6.57 0.71
N ALA A 104 19.02 5.91 0.23
CA ALA A 104 20.37 6.47 0.15
C ALA A 104 20.41 7.72 -0.75
N SER A 105 19.70 7.69 -1.88
CA SER A 105 19.56 8.84 -2.79
C SER A 105 18.91 10.06 -2.14
N ARG A 106 18.26 9.88 -0.99
CA ARG A 106 17.61 10.95 -0.22
C ARG A 106 18.34 11.30 1.07
N ASP A 107 19.59 10.88 1.21
CA ASP A 107 20.42 11.13 2.38
C ASP A 107 19.83 10.56 3.69
N ALA A 108 18.93 9.57 3.59
CA ALA A 108 18.24 8.99 4.75
C ALA A 108 19.11 8.00 5.54
N PHE A 109 20.08 7.37 4.88
CA PHE A 109 21.04 6.45 5.49
C PHE A 109 22.46 7.02 5.45
N GLU A 110 23.26 6.62 6.44
CA GLU A 110 24.68 6.95 6.48
C GLU A 110 25.47 5.97 5.62
N PRO A 111 26.48 6.44 4.86
CA PRO A 111 27.45 5.53 4.26
C PRO A 111 28.22 4.80 5.37
N LEU A 112 28.57 3.55 5.10
CA LEU A 112 29.23 2.63 6.05
C LEU A 112 30.73 2.45 5.73
N ASP A 113 31.23 3.10 4.68
CA ASP A 113 32.60 2.94 4.18
C ASP A 113 33.67 3.26 5.23
N ASP A 114 33.43 4.26 6.10
CA ASP A 114 34.34 4.62 7.19
C ASP A 114 34.36 3.56 8.30
N LEU A 115 33.21 2.97 8.63
CA LEU A 115 33.09 1.86 9.59
C LEU A 115 33.75 0.59 9.04
N LEU A 116 33.55 0.30 7.75
CA LEU A 116 34.21 -0.80 7.06
C LEU A 116 35.74 -0.62 7.05
N ALA A 117 36.23 0.60 6.81
CA ALA A 117 37.66 0.89 6.83
C ALA A 117 38.26 0.79 8.24
N ALA A 118 37.54 1.26 9.26
CA ALA A 118 38.00 1.20 10.65
C ALA A 118 38.15 -0.23 11.17
N ASP A 119 37.30 -1.16 10.70
CA ASP A 119 37.26 -2.55 11.15
C ASP A 119 37.95 -3.54 10.21
N ALA A 120 38.63 -3.08 9.15
CA ALA A 120 39.15 -3.94 8.08
C ALA A 120 40.06 -5.08 8.58
N ASP A 121 40.82 -4.83 9.64
CA ASP A 121 41.76 -5.78 10.25
C ASP A 121 41.15 -6.64 11.38
N SER A 122 39.88 -6.41 11.74
CA SER A 122 39.22 -7.14 12.80
C SER A 122 38.94 -8.61 12.40
N PRO A 123 39.04 -9.59 13.30
CA PRO A 123 38.71 -10.99 13.00
C PRO A 123 37.27 -11.21 12.51
N ASP A 124 36.35 -10.35 12.93
CA ASP A 124 34.93 -10.32 12.59
C ASP A 124 34.58 -9.29 11.51
N ALA A 125 35.59 -8.75 10.80
CA ALA A 125 35.41 -7.76 9.75
C ALA A 125 34.40 -8.23 8.67
N ILE A 126 33.52 -7.31 8.28
CA ILE A 126 32.64 -7.49 7.13
C ILE A 126 33.47 -7.29 5.86
N LYS A 127 33.60 -8.34 5.07
CA LYS A 127 34.36 -8.33 3.81
C LYS A 127 33.44 -8.63 2.64
N ARG A 128 33.51 -7.85 1.56
CA ARG A 128 32.65 -7.98 0.37
C ARG A 128 32.67 -9.39 -0.20
N GLU A 129 33.83 -10.03 -0.27
CA GLU A 129 34.03 -11.37 -0.80
C GLU A 129 33.29 -12.48 -0.02
N ASN A 130 32.85 -12.18 1.21
CA ASN A 130 32.02 -13.11 1.98
C ASN A 130 30.54 -13.06 1.57
N PHE A 131 30.13 -12.15 0.69
CA PHE A 131 28.74 -11.99 0.26
C PHE A 131 28.58 -12.34 -1.21
N TYR A 132 27.39 -12.80 -1.58
CA TYR A 132 27.05 -12.94 -3.01
C TYR A 132 27.08 -11.56 -3.68
N GLU A 133 27.66 -11.48 -4.88
CA GLU A 133 27.86 -10.22 -5.60
C GLU A 133 26.54 -9.46 -5.82
N ALA A 134 25.47 -10.16 -6.20
CA ALA A 134 24.15 -9.55 -6.38
C ALA A 134 23.62 -8.91 -5.08
N CYS A 135 23.84 -9.56 -3.93
CA CYS A 135 23.43 -9.03 -2.65
C CYS A 135 24.23 -7.80 -2.26
N TRP A 136 25.55 -7.82 -2.47
CA TRP A 136 26.40 -6.67 -2.14
C TRP A 136 26.11 -5.49 -3.05
N ALA A 137 26.02 -5.71 -4.37
CA ALA A 137 25.79 -4.67 -5.36
C ALA A 137 24.46 -3.92 -5.15
N GLU A 138 23.40 -4.62 -4.76
CA GLU A 138 22.09 -3.99 -4.48
C GLU A 138 22.12 -3.06 -3.23
N ALA A 139 23.11 -3.21 -2.35
CA ALA A 139 23.30 -2.36 -1.17
C ALA A 139 24.28 -1.16 -1.41
N VAL A 140 24.82 -1.04 -2.62
CA VAL A 140 25.76 0.02 -3.02
C VAL A 140 25.05 1.07 -3.87
N TYR A 141 25.19 2.34 -3.50
CA TYR A 141 24.64 3.47 -4.26
C TYR A 141 25.73 4.52 -4.49
N GLU A 142 25.89 4.97 -5.74
CA GLU A 142 26.93 5.92 -6.16
C GLU A 142 28.35 5.56 -5.66
N GLY A 143 28.66 4.25 -5.63
CA GLY A 143 29.96 3.73 -5.23
C GLY A 143 30.21 3.63 -3.72
N LYS A 144 29.23 3.98 -2.88
CA LYS A 144 29.30 3.87 -1.41
C LYS A 144 28.39 2.76 -0.89
N VAL A 145 28.78 2.15 0.22
CA VAL A 145 28.01 1.08 0.87
C VAL A 145 27.05 1.70 1.89
N TYR A 146 25.73 1.53 1.70
CA TYR A 146 24.72 2.11 2.59
C TYR A 146 24.04 1.09 3.51
N ALA A 147 24.22 -0.20 3.24
CA ALA A 147 23.64 -1.26 4.05
C ALA A 147 24.50 -2.53 3.97
N ILE A 148 24.40 -3.38 5.00
CA ILE A 148 25.00 -4.70 5.01
C ILE A 148 23.91 -5.75 4.73
N PRO A 149 24.02 -6.54 3.65
CA PRO A 149 23.07 -7.60 3.37
C PRO A 149 22.99 -8.62 4.52
N SER A 150 21.79 -8.95 5.00
CA SER A 150 21.60 -9.86 6.13
C SER A 150 21.13 -11.24 5.70
N SER A 151 20.13 -11.26 4.82
CA SER A 151 19.48 -12.46 4.28
C SER A 151 19.44 -12.37 2.76
N THR A 152 19.32 -13.52 2.11
CA THR A 152 19.04 -13.58 0.68
C THR A 152 17.99 -14.62 0.41
N ASP A 153 17.26 -14.41 -0.67
CA ASP A 153 16.34 -15.36 -1.24
C ASP A 153 16.50 -15.42 -2.76
N ASP A 154 16.07 -16.53 -3.33
CA ASP A 154 16.13 -16.81 -4.76
C ASP A 154 14.98 -17.68 -5.25
N ARG A 155 14.81 -17.74 -6.57
CA ARG A 155 13.59 -18.22 -7.24
C ARG A 155 13.88 -19.51 -8.00
N ALA A 156 13.07 -20.53 -7.75
CA ALA A 156 13.10 -21.81 -8.45
C ALA A 156 11.69 -22.29 -8.76
N LEU A 157 11.57 -23.22 -9.71
CA LEU A 157 10.33 -23.92 -10.01
C LEU A 157 10.09 -25.01 -8.95
N TYR A 158 9.03 -24.84 -8.18
CA TYR A 158 8.40 -25.89 -7.41
C TYR A 158 7.36 -26.62 -8.25
N TYR A 159 7.34 -27.94 -8.20
CA TYR A 159 6.34 -28.74 -8.90
C TYR A 159 5.90 -29.95 -8.07
N ASN A 160 4.61 -30.29 -8.16
CA ASN A 160 4.02 -31.41 -7.44
C ASN A 160 4.16 -32.70 -8.25
N ARG A 161 4.98 -33.62 -7.76
CA ARG A 161 5.35 -34.86 -8.48
C ARG A 161 4.19 -35.85 -8.55
N THR A 162 3.30 -35.86 -7.56
CA THR A 162 2.07 -36.66 -7.62
C THR A 162 1.18 -36.19 -8.75
N LEU A 163 0.97 -34.88 -8.88
CA LEU A 163 0.15 -34.29 -9.94
C LEU A 163 0.74 -34.51 -11.34
N PHE A 164 2.07 -34.55 -11.45
CA PHE A 164 2.74 -34.94 -12.71
C PHE A 164 2.36 -36.36 -13.11
N ARG A 165 2.48 -37.33 -12.20
CA ARG A 165 2.11 -38.73 -12.47
C ARG A 165 0.63 -38.88 -12.85
N GLU A 166 -0.27 -38.19 -12.14
CA GLU A 166 -1.71 -38.17 -12.45
C GLU A 166 -2.01 -37.63 -13.86
N ALA A 167 -1.23 -36.65 -14.33
CA ALA A 167 -1.38 -36.08 -15.66
C ALA A 167 -0.58 -36.82 -16.75
N GLY A 168 0.06 -37.95 -16.42
CA GLY A 168 0.89 -38.72 -17.36
C GLY A 168 2.23 -38.06 -17.70
N LEU A 169 2.67 -37.09 -16.89
CA LEU A 169 4.00 -36.46 -16.99
C LEU A 169 5.02 -37.23 -16.16
N ASP A 170 6.28 -37.20 -16.61
CA ASP A 170 7.40 -37.80 -15.88
C ASP A 170 7.79 -36.92 -14.68
N PRO A 171 7.60 -37.39 -13.43
CA PRO A 171 7.89 -36.60 -12.22
C PRO A 171 9.38 -36.32 -11.99
N ASP A 172 10.27 -36.93 -12.77
CA ASP A 172 11.73 -36.72 -12.71
C ASP A 172 12.24 -35.83 -13.85
N ARG A 173 11.35 -35.37 -14.74
CA ARG A 173 11.67 -34.47 -15.85
C ARG A 173 10.83 -33.19 -15.79
N PRO A 174 11.14 -32.26 -14.86
CA PRO A 174 10.46 -30.97 -14.81
C PRO A 174 10.72 -30.15 -16.09
N PRO A 175 9.82 -29.22 -16.44
CA PRO A 175 10.01 -28.37 -17.61
C PRO A 175 11.28 -27.53 -17.44
N ARG A 176 12.05 -27.41 -18.53
CA ARG A 176 13.30 -26.65 -18.60
C ARG A 176 13.16 -25.38 -19.42
N THR A 177 12.16 -25.34 -20.30
CA THR A 177 11.87 -24.19 -21.17
C THR A 177 10.49 -23.60 -20.92
N TRP A 178 10.29 -22.34 -21.31
CA TRP A 178 8.98 -21.68 -21.26
C TRP A 178 7.90 -22.44 -22.06
N ASP A 179 8.27 -23.01 -23.21
CA ASP A 179 7.35 -23.79 -24.03
C ASP A 179 6.91 -25.08 -23.32
N GLU A 180 7.87 -25.80 -22.73
CA GLU A 180 7.60 -27.00 -21.91
C GLU A 180 6.74 -26.64 -20.69
N LEU A 181 7.03 -25.52 -20.01
CA LEU A 181 6.25 -25.06 -18.86
C LEU A 181 4.79 -24.77 -19.23
N LEU A 182 4.56 -24.14 -20.40
CA LEU A 182 3.21 -23.87 -20.89
C LEU A 182 2.47 -25.16 -21.30
N ASP A 183 3.14 -26.11 -21.94
CA ASP A 183 2.54 -27.40 -22.31
C ASP A 183 2.17 -28.23 -21.07
N ASP A 184 3.10 -28.35 -20.12
CA ASP A 184 2.85 -29.03 -18.84
C ASP A 184 1.75 -28.34 -18.04
N SER A 185 1.71 -27.00 -18.05
CA SER A 185 0.64 -26.23 -17.40
C SER A 185 -0.74 -26.59 -17.96
N LYS A 186 -0.88 -26.70 -19.29
CA LYS A 186 -2.14 -27.09 -19.94
C LYS A 186 -2.57 -28.50 -19.52
N ARG A 187 -1.65 -29.46 -19.50
CA ARG A 187 -1.92 -30.86 -19.12
C ARG A 187 -2.28 -31.02 -17.65
N LEU A 188 -1.68 -30.22 -16.77
CA LEU A 188 -1.95 -30.25 -15.33
C LEU A 188 -3.22 -29.51 -14.94
N THR A 189 -3.71 -28.59 -15.78
CA THR A 189 -4.93 -27.81 -15.54
C THR A 189 -6.16 -28.70 -15.63
N ALA A 190 -7.04 -28.62 -14.62
CA ALA A 190 -8.26 -29.41 -14.56
C ALA A 190 -9.46 -28.52 -14.27
N LEU A 191 -10.54 -28.73 -15.03
CA LEU A 191 -11.79 -28.01 -14.90
C LEU A 191 -12.84 -28.86 -14.18
N ASN A 192 -13.76 -28.18 -13.50
CA ASN A 192 -15.02 -28.77 -13.04
C ASN A 192 -16.01 -28.89 -14.22
N PRO A 193 -17.10 -29.67 -14.09
CA PRO A 193 -18.13 -29.78 -15.14
C PRO A 193 -18.77 -28.44 -15.54
N ASP A 194 -18.81 -27.46 -14.63
CA ASP A 194 -19.31 -26.11 -14.88
C ASP A 194 -18.29 -25.20 -15.61
N GLY A 195 -17.12 -25.73 -15.98
CA GLY A 195 -16.05 -24.98 -16.66
C GLY A 195 -15.18 -24.11 -15.74
N SER A 196 -15.48 -24.06 -14.44
CA SER A 196 -14.62 -23.40 -13.44
C SER A 196 -13.33 -24.21 -13.18
N PHE A 197 -12.29 -23.56 -12.67
CA PHE A 197 -11.05 -24.25 -12.32
C PHE A 197 -11.23 -25.11 -11.08
N ARG A 198 -10.84 -26.39 -11.19
CA ARG A 198 -10.55 -27.24 -10.03
C ARG A 198 -9.10 -27.08 -9.59
N ARG A 199 -8.21 -26.98 -10.59
CA ARG A 199 -6.76 -26.89 -10.43
C ARG A 199 -6.16 -26.18 -11.65
N ILE A 200 -5.14 -25.36 -11.44
CA ILE A 200 -4.35 -24.74 -12.51
C ILE A 200 -2.94 -25.34 -12.49
N GLY A 201 -2.39 -25.61 -13.68
CA GLY A 201 -1.04 -26.13 -13.83
C GLY A 201 0.02 -25.14 -13.35
N PHE A 202 0.03 -23.93 -13.92
CA PHE A 202 0.96 -22.86 -13.58
C PHE A 202 0.32 -21.49 -13.80
N ILE A 203 0.56 -20.56 -12.87
CA ILE A 203 0.14 -19.15 -12.98
C ILE A 203 1.42 -18.29 -12.90
N PRO A 204 1.74 -17.46 -13.92
CA PRO A 204 3.01 -16.77 -13.99
C PRO A 204 3.41 -15.98 -12.75
N ASN A 205 2.47 -15.28 -12.12
CA ASN A 205 2.69 -14.41 -10.94
C ASN A 205 1.95 -14.89 -9.67
N TYR A 206 1.65 -16.18 -9.54
CA TYR A 206 1.14 -16.70 -8.26
C TYR A 206 2.24 -16.79 -7.19
N GLY A 207 3.43 -17.28 -7.55
CA GLY A 207 4.62 -17.23 -6.69
C GLY A 207 5.44 -15.95 -6.90
N ASN A 208 6.58 -15.82 -6.22
CA ASN A 208 7.43 -14.62 -6.28
C ASN A 208 8.36 -14.59 -7.51
N SER A 209 7.81 -14.50 -8.73
CA SER A 209 8.56 -14.46 -9.98
C SER A 209 8.64 -13.04 -10.57
N TRP A 210 7.49 -12.44 -10.86
CA TRP A 210 7.29 -11.15 -11.52
C TRP A 210 7.96 -11.04 -12.91
N LEU A 211 7.62 -10.00 -13.66
CA LEU A 211 8.22 -9.73 -14.98
C LEU A 211 9.75 -9.63 -14.93
N TYR A 212 10.31 -9.21 -13.78
CA TYR A 212 11.75 -9.13 -13.55
C TYR A 212 12.46 -10.43 -13.91
N LEU A 213 12.03 -11.55 -13.33
CA LEU A 213 12.68 -12.85 -13.56
C LEU A 213 12.59 -13.25 -15.03
N TYR A 214 11.41 -13.19 -15.64
CA TYR A 214 11.22 -13.59 -17.03
C TYR A 214 12.00 -12.70 -18.00
N SER A 215 12.07 -11.39 -17.75
CA SER A 215 12.84 -10.47 -18.57
C SER A 215 14.34 -10.78 -18.52
N TRP A 216 14.91 -10.97 -17.32
CA TRP A 216 16.31 -11.37 -17.18
C TRP A 216 16.59 -12.72 -17.85
N GLN A 217 15.64 -13.66 -17.77
CA GLN A 217 15.77 -14.97 -18.43
C GLN A 217 15.83 -14.80 -19.95
N ASN A 218 15.13 -13.80 -20.48
CA ASN A 218 15.15 -13.42 -21.89
C ASN A 218 16.29 -12.45 -22.28
N GLY A 219 17.10 -12.02 -21.32
CA GLY A 219 18.25 -11.12 -21.54
C GLY A 219 17.89 -9.63 -21.49
N GLY A 220 16.73 -9.27 -20.95
CA GLY A 220 16.33 -7.89 -20.72
C GLY A 220 17.00 -7.26 -19.51
N GLU A 221 17.08 -5.94 -19.52
CA GLU A 221 17.56 -5.10 -18.43
C GLU A 221 16.58 -3.93 -18.26
N PHE A 222 16.45 -3.40 -17.04
CA PHE A 222 15.42 -2.40 -16.72
C PHE A 222 15.96 -0.98 -16.64
N MET A 223 17.28 -0.85 -16.54
CA MET A 223 18.00 0.40 -16.51
C MET A 223 19.30 0.25 -17.32
N THR A 224 19.75 1.36 -17.89
CA THR A 224 21.11 1.49 -18.41
C THR A 224 22.16 1.43 -17.28
N PRO A 225 23.41 1.01 -17.55
CA PRO A 225 24.43 0.88 -16.51
C PRO A 225 24.75 2.17 -15.75
N ASP A 226 24.55 3.34 -16.36
CA ASP A 226 24.72 4.65 -15.71
C ASP A 226 23.51 5.08 -14.87
N GLY A 227 22.43 4.28 -14.86
CA GLY A 227 21.21 4.57 -14.11
C GLY A 227 20.41 5.76 -14.64
N ARG A 228 20.69 6.26 -15.85
CA ARG A 228 20.06 7.49 -16.38
C ARG A 228 18.90 7.22 -17.32
N ARG A 229 18.87 6.06 -17.96
CA ARG A 229 17.79 5.67 -18.86
C ARG A 229 17.08 4.40 -18.39
N CYS A 230 15.75 4.48 -18.32
CA CYS A 230 14.85 3.35 -18.15
C CYS A 230 14.77 2.53 -19.44
N THR A 231 14.89 1.21 -19.32
CA THR A 231 14.82 0.25 -20.44
C THR A 231 13.76 -0.82 -20.21
N LEU A 232 12.75 -0.52 -19.39
CA LEU A 232 11.62 -1.41 -19.09
C LEU A 232 10.93 -1.96 -20.36
N ASP A 233 10.89 -1.16 -21.43
CA ASP A 233 10.25 -1.46 -22.72
C ASP A 233 11.17 -2.13 -23.75
N ASN A 234 12.35 -2.60 -23.35
CA ASN A 234 13.25 -3.30 -24.26
C ASN A 234 12.59 -4.55 -24.88
N PRO A 235 13.01 -4.99 -26.09
CA PRO A 235 12.38 -6.12 -26.78
C PRO A 235 12.33 -7.43 -25.99
N TYR A 236 13.29 -7.66 -25.08
CA TYR A 236 13.34 -8.88 -24.28
C TYR A 236 12.33 -8.85 -23.12
N SER A 237 12.14 -7.68 -22.48
CA SER A 237 11.05 -7.45 -21.52
C SER A 237 9.68 -7.59 -22.19
N VAL A 238 9.54 -7.08 -23.42
CA VAL A 238 8.30 -7.23 -24.21
C VAL A 238 8.03 -8.70 -24.46
N GLY A 239 9.00 -9.47 -24.96
CA GLY A 239 8.83 -10.92 -25.20
C GLY A 239 8.57 -11.72 -23.92
N ALA A 240 9.14 -11.30 -22.79
CA ALA A 240 8.84 -11.91 -21.50
C ALA A 240 7.39 -11.66 -21.06
N LEU A 241 6.89 -10.43 -21.21
CA LEU A 241 5.51 -10.11 -20.89
C LEU A 241 4.53 -10.76 -21.87
N GLU A 242 4.88 -10.88 -23.15
CA GLU A 242 4.11 -11.64 -24.14
C GLU A 242 3.97 -13.12 -23.74
N PHE A 243 5.05 -13.75 -23.29
CA PHE A 243 4.98 -15.10 -22.74
C PHE A 243 4.03 -15.18 -21.55
N MET A 244 4.17 -14.28 -20.58
CA MET A 244 3.28 -14.26 -19.40
C MET A 244 1.80 -14.12 -19.81
N VAL A 245 1.48 -13.18 -20.71
CA VAL A 245 0.12 -12.98 -21.24
C VAL A 245 -0.38 -14.24 -21.94
N SER A 246 0.45 -14.91 -22.74
CA SER A 246 0.08 -16.14 -23.43
C SER A 246 -0.33 -17.28 -22.48
N VAL A 247 0.28 -17.35 -21.28
CA VAL A 247 -0.10 -18.32 -20.25
C VAL A 247 -1.48 -17.99 -19.68
N TYR A 248 -1.77 -16.71 -19.40
CA TYR A 248 -3.10 -16.28 -18.95
C TYR A 248 -4.17 -16.51 -20.02
N ASP A 249 -3.89 -16.22 -21.28
CA ASP A 249 -4.81 -16.48 -22.39
C ASP A 249 -5.09 -17.97 -22.59
N ALA A 250 -4.07 -18.82 -22.43
CA ALA A 250 -4.24 -20.27 -22.45
C ALA A 250 -5.14 -20.78 -21.31
N LEU A 251 -5.27 -20.01 -20.22
CA LEU A 251 -6.17 -20.27 -19.10
C LEU A 251 -7.54 -19.55 -19.26
N GLY A 252 -7.83 -18.97 -20.42
CA GLY A 252 -9.10 -18.29 -20.70
C GLY A 252 -9.13 -16.81 -20.32
N GLY A 253 -8.00 -16.24 -19.91
CA GLY A 253 -7.84 -14.82 -19.55
C GLY A 253 -7.67 -14.60 -18.04
N VAL A 254 -7.11 -13.45 -17.68
CA VAL A 254 -6.74 -13.10 -16.29
C VAL A 254 -7.94 -13.06 -15.34
N THR A 255 -9.08 -12.53 -15.76
CA THR A 255 -10.30 -12.46 -14.93
C THR A 255 -10.74 -13.83 -14.42
N LYS A 256 -10.64 -14.87 -15.25
CA LYS A 256 -10.99 -16.25 -14.86
C LYS A 256 -9.98 -16.83 -13.88
N VAL A 257 -8.69 -16.53 -14.06
CA VAL A 257 -7.62 -16.94 -13.15
C VAL A 257 -7.76 -16.25 -11.80
N ASP A 258 -8.01 -14.94 -11.79
CA ASP A 258 -8.16 -14.14 -10.57
C ASP A 258 -9.39 -14.55 -9.76
N ALA A 259 -10.50 -14.91 -10.43
CA ALA A 259 -11.67 -15.48 -9.76
C ALA A 259 -11.37 -16.81 -9.04
N PHE A 260 -10.47 -17.64 -9.59
CA PHE A 260 -10.00 -18.85 -8.90
C PHE A 260 -8.99 -18.51 -7.79
N ALA A 261 -8.10 -17.56 -8.04
CA ALA A 261 -7.06 -17.12 -7.13
C ALA A 261 -7.58 -16.32 -5.93
N SER A 262 -8.77 -15.71 -6.00
CA SER A 262 -9.41 -15.08 -4.83
C SER A 262 -9.72 -16.09 -3.71
N GLY A 263 -9.80 -17.37 -4.08
CA GLY A 263 -9.90 -18.52 -3.19
C GLY A 263 -8.55 -18.98 -2.60
N PHE A 264 -7.45 -18.29 -2.87
CA PHE A 264 -6.14 -18.66 -2.34
C PHE A 264 -5.97 -18.15 -0.91
N GLN A 265 -5.13 -18.83 -0.14
CA GLN A 265 -4.73 -18.45 1.21
C GLN A 265 -3.25 -18.76 1.39
N ALA A 266 -2.66 -18.26 2.48
CA ALA A 266 -1.28 -18.54 2.83
C ALA A 266 -1.18 -19.77 3.74
N GLN A 267 0.05 -20.11 4.15
CA GLN A 267 0.34 -21.10 5.18
C GLN A 267 -0.17 -22.50 4.80
N GLU A 268 -0.83 -23.23 5.71
CA GLU A 268 -1.34 -24.58 5.46
C GLU A 268 -2.34 -24.67 4.30
N LEU A 269 -2.97 -23.55 3.94
CA LEU A 269 -3.92 -23.43 2.85
C LEU A 269 -3.30 -22.87 1.57
N ASP A 270 -1.96 -22.79 1.47
CA ASP A 270 -1.26 -22.42 0.23
C ASP A 270 -1.74 -23.32 -0.94
N PRO A 271 -2.18 -22.74 -2.06
CA PRO A 271 -2.63 -23.44 -3.25
C PRO A 271 -1.70 -24.53 -3.80
N PHE A 272 -0.39 -24.38 -3.66
CA PHE A 272 0.57 -25.42 -4.03
C PHE A 272 0.53 -26.60 -3.06
N LEU A 273 0.45 -26.32 -1.75
CA LEU A 273 0.36 -27.36 -0.71
C LEU A 273 -0.97 -28.12 -0.75
N THR A 274 -2.04 -27.43 -1.13
CA THR A 274 -3.39 -28.02 -1.28
C THR A 274 -3.63 -28.65 -2.65
N GLY A 275 -2.68 -28.53 -3.59
CA GLY A 275 -2.77 -29.11 -4.94
C GLY A 275 -3.71 -28.35 -5.91
N LYS A 276 -4.14 -27.14 -5.54
CA LYS A 276 -4.90 -26.23 -6.43
C LYS A 276 -4.01 -25.60 -7.51
N VAL A 277 -2.71 -25.48 -7.25
CA VAL A 277 -1.69 -25.05 -8.22
C VAL A 277 -0.61 -26.14 -8.30
N ALA A 278 -0.36 -26.68 -9.50
CA ALA A 278 0.55 -27.82 -9.65
C ALA A 278 2.03 -27.43 -9.71
N MET A 279 2.32 -26.23 -10.22
CA MET A 279 3.65 -25.65 -10.35
C MET A 279 3.65 -24.17 -9.95
N LYS A 280 4.71 -23.71 -9.29
CA LYS A 280 4.94 -22.29 -9.02
C LYS A 280 6.42 -21.95 -9.05
N ILE A 281 6.76 -20.74 -9.51
CA ILE A 281 8.11 -20.20 -9.35
C ILE A 281 8.11 -19.34 -8.10
N ASP A 282 8.90 -19.72 -7.10
CA ASP A 282 8.84 -19.09 -5.79
C ASP A 282 10.17 -19.21 -5.03
N GLY A 283 10.21 -18.58 -3.86
CA GLY A 283 11.38 -18.47 -3.00
C GLY A 283 11.86 -19.74 -2.33
N ASN A 284 13.13 -19.77 -1.91
CA ASN A 284 13.69 -20.77 -1.00
C ASN A 284 12.94 -20.88 0.35
N TRP A 285 12.29 -19.81 0.83
CA TRP A 285 11.49 -19.82 2.07
C TRP A 285 10.30 -20.80 2.02
N VAL A 286 9.82 -21.17 0.83
CA VAL A 286 8.73 -22.14 0.66
C VAL A 286 9.11 -23.51 1.21
N LEU A 287 10.40 -23.88 1.22
CA LEU A 287 10.85 -25.13 1.84
C LEU A 287 10.47 -25.20 3.33
N GLN A 288 10.62 -24.11 4.07
CA GLN A 288 10.22 -24.02 5.47
C GLN A 288 8.71 -24.19 5.63
N GLY A 289 7.92 -23.58 4.74
CA GLY A 289 6.47 -23.74 4.68
C GLY A 289 6.04 -25.20 4.41
N ILE A 290 6.65 -25.86 3.43
CA ILE A 290 6.38 -27.29 3.14
C ILE A 290 6.75 -28.14 4.36
N GLY A 291 7.94 -27.96 4.94
CA GLY A 291 8.36 -28.71 6.12
C GLY A 291 7.42 -28.53 7.32
N ARG A 292 6.82 -27.34 7.46
CA ARG A 292 5.91 -27.01 8.54
C ARG A 292 4.52 -27.60 8.37
N TYR A 293 3.93 -27.48 7.18
CA TYR A 293 2.51 -27.72 6.97
C TYR A 293 2.23 -29.03 6.21
N ARG A 294 3.13 -29.45 5.33
CA ARG A 294 2.98 -30.65 4.49
C ARG A 294 4.33 -31.36 4.28
N PRO A 295 5.02 -31.82 5.35
CA PRO A 295 6.33 -32.47 5.22
C PRO A 295 6.28 -33.77 4.40
N ASP A 296 5.10 -34.37 4.26
CA ASP A 296 4.79 -35.55 3.46
C ASP A 296 4.67 -35.27 1.95
N LEU A 297 4.46 -34.02 1.52
CA LEU A 297 4.24 -33.65 0.12
C LEU A 297 5.35 -34.20 -0.80
N ASP A 298 4.96 -34.89 -1.88
CA ASP A 298 5.89 -35.30 -2.94
C ASP A 298 6.05 -34.16 -3.94
N PHE A 299 7.12 -33.38 -3.77
CA PHE A 299 7.45 -32.23 -4.59
C PHE A 299 8.89 -32.35 -5.11
N GLY A 300 9.16 -31.65 -6.21
CA GLY A 300 10.51 -31.37 -6.67
C GLY A 300 10.77 -29.87 -6.78
N VAL A 301 12.04 -29.51 -6.83
CA VAL A 301 12.51 -28.16 -7.10
C VAL A 301 13.52 -28.23 -8.24
N ALA A 302 13.36 -27.37 -9.23
CA ALA A 302 14.24 -27.26 -10.38
C ALA A 302 14.52 -25.78 -10.70
N PRO A 303 15.62 -25.46 -11.41
CA PRO A 303 15.81 -24.11 -11.92
C PRO A 303 14.57 -23.60 -12.67
N ALA A 304 14.25 -22.32 -12.50
CA ALA A 304 13.11 -21.72 -13.20
C ALA A 304 13.29 -21.88 -14.74
N PRO A 305 12.27 -22.34 -15.48
CA PRO A 305 12.36 -22.53 -16.92
C PRO A 305 12.75 -21.25 -17.64
N VAL A 306 13.54 -21.37 -18.72
CA VAL A 306 14.08 -20.24 -19.49
C VAL A 306 13.62 -20.29 -20.96
N PRO A 307 13.80 -19.23 -21.76
CA PRO A 307 13.59 -19.32 -23.19
C PRO A 307 14.45 -20.43 -23.80
N LYS A 308 13.89 -21.21 -24.73
CA LYS A 308 14.59 -22.31 -25.41
C LYS A 308 15.92 -21.86 -26.02
N GLU A 309 15.93 -20.67 -26.62
CA GLU A 309 17.11 -20.02 -27.19
C GLU A 309 18.27 -19.92 -26.16
N ARG A 310 17.97 -19.52 -24.91
CA ARG A 310 18.97 -19.42 -23.84
C ARG A 310 19.61 -20.77 -23.56
N LEU A 311 18.78 -21.80 -23.41
CA LEU A 311 19.25 -23.14 -23.08
C LEU A 311 20.10 -23.73 -24.20
N GLU A 312 19.71 -23.55 -25.46
CA GLU A 312 20.48 -24.02 -26.61
C GLU A 312 21.83 -23.31 -26.76
N GLN A 313 21.87 -21.99 -26.56
CA GLN A 313 23.09 -21.20 -26.69
C GLN A 313 24.10 -21.46 -25.57
N THR A 314 23.61 -21.64 -24.34
CA THR A 314 24.46 -21.91 -23.16
C THR A 314 25.00 -23.33 -23.14
N LEU A 315 24.26 -24.30 -23.71
CA LEU A 315 24.73 -25.67 -23.91
C LEU A 315 25.58 -25.86 -25.17
N GLY A 316 25.94 -24.78 -25.87
CA GLY A 316 26.79 -24.83 -27.08
C GLY A 316 26.12 -25.43 -28.32
N ARG A 317 24.79 -25.60 -28.31
CA ARG A 317 24.01 -26.10 -29.45
C ARG A 317 23.72 -25.01 -30.49
N ALA A 318 23.80 -23.75 -30.08
CA ALA A 318 23.68 -22.57 -30.94
C ALA A 318 24.64 -21.46 -30.46
N LYS A 319 24.91 -20.46 -31.30
CA LYS A 319 25.61 -19.23 -30.91
C LYS A 319 24.61 -18.08 -30.77
N GLY A 320 24.84 -17.18 -29.81
CA GLY A 320 24.02 -15.96 -29.66
C GLY A 320 24.27 -15.22 -28.35
N ARG A 321 23.29 -14.43 -27.91
CA ARG A 321 23.44 -13.49 -26.78
C ARG A 321 23.74 -14.15 -25.44
N PHE A 322 23.43 -15.43 -25.28
CA PHE A 322 23.67 -16.19 -24.05
C PHE A 322 24.91 -17.07 -24.10
N THR A 323 25.69 -17.08 -25.20
CA THR A 323 26.92 -17.87 -25.29
C THR A 323 27.91 -17.46 -24.18
N GLY A 324 28.38 -18.44 -23.42
CA GLY A 324 29.29 -18.21 -22.27
C GLY A 324 28.60 -17.76 -20.98
N GLN A 325 27.27 -17.66 -20.95
CA GLN A 325 26.51 -17.34 -19.74
C GLN A 325 25.98 -18.62 -19.05
N PRO A 326 25.57 -18.54 -17.77
CA PRO A 326 24.87 -19.62 -17.10
C PRO A 326 23.55 -19.98 -17.81
N PRO A 327 23.22 -21.30 -17.91
CA PRO A 327 21.99 -21.77 -18.58
C PRO A 327 20.73 -21.30 -17.85
N TYR A 328 20.80 -21.23 -16.53
CA TYR A 328 19.74 -20.74 -15.67
C TYR A 328 20.20 -19.52 -14.89
N ILE A 329 19.25 -18.67 -14.57
CA ILE A 329 19.46 -17.53 -13.68
C ILE A 329 18.36 -17.53 -12.64
N THR A 330 18.63 -16.82 -11.56
CA THR A 330 17.64 -16.56 -10.53
C THR A 330 17.61 -15.08 -10.18
N TRP A 331 16.74 -14.70 -9.25
CA TRP A 331 16.64 -13.35 -8.74
C TRP A 331 17.07 -13.37 -7.28
N SER A 332 18.02 -12.54 -6.86
CA SER A 332 18.35 -12.28 -5.46
C SER A 332 17.42 -11.20 -4.91
N GLY A 333 16.75 -11.53 -3.82
CA GLY A 333 16.08 -10.57 -2.95
C GLY A 333 16.65 -10.67 -1.54
N GLY A 334 15.82 -10.37 -0.55
CA GLY A 334 16.18 -10.41 0.86
C GLY A 334 16.39 -9.03 1.48
N PHE A 335 16.90 -9.03 2.70
CA PHE A 335 16.92 -7.86 3.57
C PHE A 335 18.36 -7.42 3.87
N SER A 336 18.48 -6.20 4.38
CA SER A 336 19.75 -5.60 4.78
C SER A 336 19.58 -4.75 6.03
N TYR A 337 20.69 -4.56 6.76
CA TYR A 337 20.77 -3.62 7.86
C TYR A 337 21.40 -2.30 7.41
N ALA A 338 20.75 -1.18 7.70
CA ALA A 338 21.28 0.16 7.46
C ALA A 338 21.26 0.98 8.75
N ILE A 339 22.09 2.03 8.80
CA ILE A 339 22.11 3.00 9.90
C ILE A 339 21.45 4.29 9.40
N PRO A 340 20.29 4.68 9.94
CA PRO A 340 19.65 5.95 9.62
C PRO A 340 20.52 7.15 9.97
N ARG A 341 20.41 8.20 9.15
CA ARG A 341 21.08 9.47 9.41
C ARG A 341 20.60 10.06 10.74
N GLY A 342 21.55 10.37 11.61
CA GLY A 342 21.27 10.92 12.93
C GLY A 342 20.88 9.88 13.97
N ALA A 343 21.17 8.59 13.73
CA ALA A 343 21.15 7.55 14.76
C ALA A 343 21.98 7.96 15.98
N ALA A 344 21.45 7.71 17.19
CA ALA A 344 22.11 8.14 18.43
C ALA A 344 23.32 7.25 18.77
N HIS A 345 23.24 5.97 18.46
CA HIS A 345 24.21 4.95 18.85
C HIS A 345 24.88 4.26 17.65
N ARG A 346 25.50 5.05 16.76
CA ARG A 346 26.10 4.58 15.49
C ARG A 346 27.12 3.45 15.66
N ARG A 347 27.96 3.51 16.69
CA ARG A 347 29.00 2.49 16.93
C ARG A 347 28.38 1.18 17.40
N GLU A 348 27.48 1.25 18.37
CA GLU A 348 26.75 0.10 18.90
C GLU A 348 25.85 -0.54 17.83
N ALA A 349 25.26 0.28 16.97
CA ALA A 349 24.54 -0.15 15.77
C ALA A 349 25.44 -0.96 14.82
N TRP A 350 26.67 -0.51 14.59
CA TRP A 350 27.65 -1.23 13.77
C TRP A 350 28.05 -2.58 14.37
N GLU A 351 28.34 -2.62 15.68
CA GLU A 351 28.63 -3.88 16.39
C GLU A 351 27.46 -4.87 16.31
N PHE A 352 26.23 -4.36 16.43
CA PHE A 352 25.03 -5.16 16.23
C PHE A 352 24.97 -5.73 14.82
N ILE A 353 25.21 -4.92 13.78
CA ILE A 353 25.20 -5.38 12.38
C ILE A 353 26.25 -6.46 12.13
N LYS A 354 27.49 -6.28 12.60
CA LYS A 354 28.55 -7.29 12.49
C LYS A 354 28.15 -8.61 13.13
N TRP A 355 27.66 -8.56 14.38
CA TRP A 355 27.18 -9.74 15.09
C TRP A 355 26.07 -10.45 14.29
N MET A 356 25.07 -9.69 13.87
CA MET A 356 23.90 -10.17 13.15
C MET A 356 24.26 -10.85 11.81
N CYS A 357 25.34 -10.44 11.16
CA CYS A 357 25.80 -11.05 9.90
C CYS A 357 26.91 -12.11 10.08
N SER A 358 27.24 -12.49 11.32
CA SER A 358 28.33 -13.42 11.61
C SER A 358 27.91 -14.90 11.50
N PRO A 359 28.84 -15.82 11.12
CA PRO A 359 28.59 -17.26 11.14
C PRO A 359 28.19 -17.79 12.51
N GLU A 360 28.78 -17.27 13.59
CA GLU A 360 28.45 -17.69 14.96
C GLU A 360 26.98 -17.39 15.30
N ALA A 361 26.54 -16.17 15.02
CA ALA A 361 25.15 -15.78 15.22
C ALA A 361 24.18 -16.62 14.38
N GLY A 362 24.54 -16.96 13.14
CA GLY A 362 23.77 -17.86 12.28
C GLY A 362 23.65 -19.29 12.83
N LEU A 363 24.72 -19.83 13.44
CA LEU A 363 24.68 -21.15 14.08
C LEU A 363 23.81 -21.16 15.34
N ILE A 364 23.85 -20.09 16.15
CA ILE A 364 22.99 -19.92 17.32
C ILE A 364 21.52 -19.86 16.91
N GLU A 365 21.22 -19.08 15.87
CA GLU A 365 19.88 -18.98 15.29
C GLU A 365 19.38 -20.34 14.81
N ALA A 366 20.20 -21.07 14.06
CA ALA A 366 19.86 -22.39 13.54
C ALA A 366 19.61 -23.42 14.65
N GLU A 367 20.45 -23.46 15.69
CA GLU A 367 20.29 -24.38 16.81
C GLU A 367 19.00 -24.12 17.60
N ALA A 368 18.73 -22.85 17.95
CA ALA A 368 17.53 -22.47 18.68
C ALA A 368 16.26 -22.77 17.86
N GLN A 369 16.25 -22.40 16.58
CA GLN A 369 15.11 -22.64 15.71
C GLN A 369 14.88 -24.14 15.46
N LYS A 370 15.95 -24.93 15.35
CA LYS A 370 15.86 -26.39 15.24
C LYS A 370 15.20 -27.01 16.47
N ARG A 371 15.62 -26.62 17.68
CA ARG A 371 15.02 -27.13 18.93
C ARG A 371 13.52 -26.83 18.98
N TYR A 372 13.15 -25.60 18.63
CA TYR A 372 11.76 -25.19 18.56
C TYR A 372 10.96 -26.03 17.53
N ASN A 373 11.44 -26.16 16.29
CA ASN A 373 10.74 -26.95 15.26
C ASN A 373 10.57 -28.41 15.68
N LEU A 374 11.62 -29.02 16.26
CA LEU A 374 11.56 -30.40 16.76
C LEU A 374 10.57 -30.55 17.92
N SER A 375 10.47 -29.58 18.82
CA SER A 375 9.44 -29.59 19.89
C SER A 375 8.00 -29.53 19.35
N LYS A 376 7.82 -29.02 18.12
CA LYS A 376 6.54 -28.97 17.40
C LYS A 376 6.35 -30.17 16.47
N GLY A 377 7.26 -31.15 16.47
CA GLY A 377 7.21 -32.34 15.61
C GLY A 377 7.49 -32.07 14.13
N ARG A 378 8.17 -30.96 13.80
CA ARG A 378 8.42 -30.52 12.41
C ARG A 378 9.92 -30.59 12.08
N PRO A 379 10.29 -30.85 10.81
CA PRO A 379 11.67 -30.76 10.37
C PRO A 379 12.21 -29.33 10.48
N PHE A 380 13.51 -29.21 10.78
CA PHE A 380 14.22 -27.95 10.66
C PHE A 380 14.80 -27.81 9.25
N ILE A 381 14.57 -26.65 8.63
CA ILE A 381 15.07 -26.28 7.32
C ILE A 381 15.71 -24.89 7.48
N PRO A 382 17.04 -24.76 7.29
CA PRO A 382 17.72 -23.48 7.40
C PRO A 382 17.18 -22.44 6.41
N GLY A 383 17.19 -21.16 6.81
CA GLY A 383 17.07 -20.04 5.89
C GLY A 383 18.41 -19.74 5.19
N MET A 384 18.40 -18.82 4.23
CA MET A 384 19.62 -18.38 3.54
C MET A 384 20.05 -16.98 4.00
N SER A 385 21.34 -16.86 4.27
CA SER A 385 22.03 -15.60 4.53
C SER A 385 22.62 -15.02 3.24
N ALA A 386 22.74 -13.71 3.17
CA ALA A 386 23.53 -13.07 2.11
C ALA A 386 25.04 -13.33 2.28
N ASN A 387 25.48 -13.67 3.51
CA ASN A 387 26.86 -14.06 3.79
C ASN A 387 27.06 -15.56 3.49
N ILE A 388 27.94 -15.86 2.53
CA ILE A 388 28.25 -17.19 2.04
C ILE A 388 28.76 -18.08 3.19
N ARG A 389 29.61 -17.54 4.07
CA ARG A 389 30.21 -18.28 5.19
C ARG A 389 29.17 -18.72 6.22
N VAL A 390 28.10 -17.93 6.39
CA VAL A 390 26.96 -18.31 7.24
C VAL A 390 26.25 -19.51 6.63
N ASN A 391 25.97 -19.48 5.32
CA ASN A 391 25.32 -20.59 4.63
C ASN A 391 26.15 -21.87 4.69
N GLU A 392 27.46 -21.80 4.45
CA GLU A 392 28.37 -22.94 4.52
C GLU A 392 28.40 -23.56 5.92
N ALA A 393 28.56 -22.73 6.96
CA ALA A 393 28.60 -23.20 8.34
C ALA A 393 27.28 -23.85 8.77
N VAL A 394 26.15 -23.19 8.48
CA VAL A 394 24.82 -23.70 8.83
C VAL A 394 24.49 -24.96 8.02
N PHE A 395 24.80 -25.01 6.73
CA PHE A 395 24.55 -26.20 5.91
C PHE A 395 25.40 -27.40 6.38
N ALA A 396 26.69 -27.18 6.70
CA ALA A 396 27.56 -28.24 7.17
C ALA A 396 27.04 -28.93 8.45
N GLN A 397 26.45 -28.17 9.38
CA GLN A 397 25.99 -28.70 10.67
C GLN A 397 24.50 -29.04 10.70
N TYR A 398 23.68 -28.35 9.90
CA TYR A 398 22.22 -28.36 10.01
C TYR A 398 21.48 -28.62 8.70
N ALA A 399 22.16 -29.11 7.65
CA ALA A 399 21.49 -29.54 6.43
C ALA A 399 20.31 -30.48 6.74
N PRO A 400 19.18 -30.34 6.03
CA PRO A 400 18.04 -31.23 6.19
C PRO A 400 18.44 -32.70 6.00
N ARG A 401 17.91 -33.59 6.84
CA ARG A 401 18.17 -35.03 6.71
C ARG A 401 17.43 -35.68 5.55
N VAL A 402 16.28 -35.12 5.17
CA VAL A 402 15.44 -35.66 4.10
C VAL A 402 15.96 -35.13 2.75
N PRO A 403 16.31 -36.00 1.78
CA PRO A 403 16.92 -35.60 0.52
C PRO A 403 16.17 -34.50 -0.24
N LYS A 404 14.84 -34.60 -0.36
CA LYS A 404 14.04 -33.58 -1.08
C LYS A 404 14.21 -32.16 -0.54
N PHE A 405 14.41 -31.98 0.78
CA PHE A 405 14.68 -30.67 1.36
C PHE A 405 16.15 -30.26 1.22
N ARG A 406 17.07 -31.21 1.45
CA ARG A 406 18.51 -30.99 1.38
C ARG A 406 18.96 -30.58 -0.01
N ASP A 407 18.54 -31.36 -1.00
CA ASP A 407 18.96 -31.22 -2.39
C ASP A 407 18.32 -29.96 -3.00
N SER A 408 17.08 -29.62 -2.60
CA SER A 408 16.44 -28.35 -2.95
C SER A 408 17.15 -27.13 -2.34
N LEU A 409 17.49 -27.18 -1.05
CA LEU A 409 18.24 -26.09 -0.41
C LEU A 409 19.61 -25.89 -1.07
N LYS A 410 20.29 -27.00 -1.40
CA LYS A 410 21.56 -26.96 -2.12
C LYS A 410 21.39 -26.34 -3.52
N LEU A 411 20.34 -26.68 -4.25
CA LEU A 411 20.05 -26.08 -5.55
C LEU A 411 19.94 -24.54 -5.46
N PHE A 412 19.21 -24.02 -4.48
CA PHE A 412 19.11 -22.57 -4.26
C PHE A 412 20.48 -21.94 -3.97
N MET A 413 21.29 -22.54 -3.08
CA MET A 413 22.66 -22.08 -2.83
C MET A 413 23.52 -22.08 -4.10
N ASP A 414 23.43 -23.11 -4.93
CA ASP A 414 24.23 -23.26 -6.15
C ASP A 414 23.78 -22.31 -7.28
N MET A 415 22.55 -21.76 -7.23
CA MET A 415 22.04 -20.78 -8.21
C MET A 415 22.43 -19.34 -7.89
N MET A 416 22.71 -19.01 -6.64
CA MET A 416 23.03 -17.65 -6.20
C MET A 416 24.16 -16.95 -6.99
N PRO A 417 25.25 -17.62 -7.41
CA PRO A 417 26.27 -16.99 -8.25
C PRO A 417 25.75 -16.47 -9.61
N ALA A 418 24.63 -17.03 -10.11
CA ALA A 418 23.97 -16.61 -11.34
C ALA A 418 22.72 -15.74 -11.08
N SER A 419 22.58 -15.19 -9.86
CA SER A 419 21.44 -14.35 -9.49
C SER A 419 21.54 -12.93 -10.07
N ARG A 420 20.39 -12.36 -10.38
CA ARG A 420 20.19 -10.95 -10.75
C ARG A 420 19.52 -10.21 -9.61
N PHE A 421 19.64 -8.89 -9.56
CA PHE A 421 19.01 -8.06 -8.54
C PHE A 421 18.31 -6.89 -9.20
N ARG A 422 17.35 -6.29 -8.48
CA ARG A 422 16.60 -5.14 -9.02
C ARG A 422 17.55 -3.95 -9.19
N PRO A 423 17.38 -3.11 -10.23
CA PRO A 423 18.27 -1.96 -10.42
C PRO A 423 18.30 -1.05 -9.19
N VAL A 424 19.50 -0.69 -8.75
CA VAL A 424 19.68 0.32 -7.71
C VAL A 424 19.49 1.69 -8.34
N THR A 425 18.35 2.31 -8.08
CA THR A 425 18.00 3.62 -8.64
C THR A 425 17.04 4.36 -7.72
N PHE A 426 17.06 5.69 -7.77
CA PHE A 426 16.17 6.55 -6.99
C PHE A 426 14.69 6.44 -7.42
N VAL A 427 14.42 5.90 -8.61
CA VAL A 427 13.05 5.60 -9.09
C VAL A 427 12.67 4.15 -8.82
N GLY A 428 13.37 3.44 -7.93
CA GLY A 428 13.19 2.00 -7.73
C GLY A 428 11.72 1.64 -7.51
N GLN A 429 11.07 2.27 -6.53
CA GLN A 429 9.66 2.03 -6.22
C GLN A 429 8.73 2.39 -7.37
N ARG A 430 9.03 3.46 -8.13
CA ARG A 430 8.23 3.84 -9.30
C ARG A 430 8.36 2.84 -10.42
N LEU A 431 9.58 2.39 -10.72
CA LEU A 431 9.87 1.34 -11.68
C LEU A 431 9.18 0.03 -11.28
N TRP A 432 9.16 -0.30 -9.98
CA TRP A 432 8.39 -1.42 -9.43
C TRP A 432 6.86 -1.25 -9.62
N ASP A 433 6.32 -0.05 -9.48
CA ASP A 433 4.88 0.11 -9.69
C ASP A 433 4.50 0.07 -11.18
N GLU A 434 5.36 0.61 -12.06
CA GLU A 434 5.11 0.61 -13.51
C GLU A 434 5.28 -0.78 -14.16
N HIS A 435 6.22 -1.64 -13.72
CA HIS A 435 6.25 -3.00 -14.28
C HIS A 435 5.05 -3.85 -13.83
N VAL A 436 4.57 -3.69 -12.58
CA VAL A 436 3.34 -4.38 -12.12
C VAL A 436 2.13 -3.88 -12.90
N ARG A 437 2.04 -2.56 -13.13
CA ARG A 437 0.96 -1.98 -13.92
C ARG A 437 1.01 -2.40 -15.38
N ALA A 438 2.19 -2.44 -15.99
CA ALA A 438 2.34 -2.90 -17.37
C ALA A 438 1.90 -4.37 -17.51
N PHE A 439 2.25 -5.21 -16.53
CA PHE A 439 1.76 -6.58 -16.45
C PHE A 439 0.22 -6.63 -16.36
N ASP A 440 -0.36 -5.92 -15.40
CA ASP A 440 -1.80 -5.88 -15.15
C ASP A 440 -2.59 -5.38 -16.37
N GLN A 441 -2.10 -4.32 -17.04
CA GLN A 441 -2.71 -3.79 -18.25
C GLN A 441 -2.65 -4.78 -19.43
N ALA A 442 -1.53 -5.47 -19.59
CA ALA A 442 -1.32 -6.41 -20.70
C ALA A 442 -2.07 -7.73 -20.50
N THR A 443 -2.23 -8.21 -19.27
CA THR A 443 -3.06 -9.39 -18.99
C THR A 443 -4.55 -9.08 -19.15
N HIS A 444 -4.98 -7.85 -18.86
CA HIS A 444 -6.32 -7.32 -19.16
C HIS A 444 -6.43 -6.68 -20.56
N HIS A 445 -5.68 -7.17 -21.56
CA HIS A 445 -5.64 -6.55 -22.90
C HIS A 445 -7.00 -6.55 -23.61
N ARG A 446 -7.95 -7.41 -23.23
CA ARG A 446 -9.32 -7.43 -23.80
C ARG A 446 -10.12 -6.21 -23.37
N GLU A 447 -9.92 -5.76 -22.13
CA GLU A 447 -10.54 -4.58 -21.55
C GLU A 447 -9.74 -3.31 -21.88
N THR A 448 -8.41 -3.35 -21.71
CA THR A 448 -7.54 -2.18 -21.86
C THR A 448 -7.20 -1.85 -23.32
N ARG A 449 -7.29 -2.84 -24.21
CA ARG A 449 -6.83 -2.79 -25.61
C ARG A 449 -5.34 -2.45 -25.74
N LYS A 450 -4.53 -2.78 -24.72
CA LYS A 450 -3.07 -2.55 -24.73
C LYS A 450 -2.31 -3.84 -24.97
N SER A 451 -1.38 -3.78 -25.93
CA SER A 451 -0.36 -4.83 -26.09
C SER A 451 0.70 -4.74 -24.98
N PRO A 452 1.41 -5.85 -24.68
CA PRO A 452 2.60 -5.85 -23.81
C PRO A 452 3.58 -4.71 -24.11
N LYS A 453 3.86 -4.48 -25.40
CA LYS A 453 4.77 -3.41 -25.85
C LYS A 453 4.27 -2.01 -25.48
N GLN A 454 3.00 -1.72 -25.70
CA GLN A 454 2.41 -0.42 -25.37
C GLN A 454 2.40 -0.21 -23.85
N ALA A 455 1.99 -1.22 -23.07
CA ALA A 455 1.94 -1.14 -21.62
C ALA A 455 3.32 -0.86 -21.01
N LEU A 456 4.37 -1.55 -21.49
CA LEU A 456 5.74 -1.32 -21.03
C LEU A 456 6.31 0.03 -21.49
N ALA A 457 6.03 0.47 -22.72
CA ALA A 457 6.50 1.76 -23.23
C ALA A 457 5.91 2.94 -22.44
N GLU A 458 4.63 2.87 -22.09
CA GLU A 458 4.00 3.87 -21.22
C GLU A 458 4.64 3.90 -19.83
N GLY A 459 4.82 2.73 -19.19
CA GLY A 459 5.52 2.63 -17.91
C GLY A 459 6.96 3.15 -17.98
N ALA A 460 7.70 2.81 -19.03
CA ALA A 460 9.07 3.26 -19.24
C ALA A 460 9.16 4.79 -19.37
N ALA A 461 8.23 5.41 -20.10
CA ALA A 461 8.17 6.86 -20.25
C ALA A 461 7.88 7.58 -18.92
N VAL A 462 6.99 7.00 -18.09
CA VAL A 462 6.70 7.52 -16.75
C VAL A 462 7.92 7.46 -15.85
N VAL A 463 8.63 6.33 -15.82
CA VAL A 463 9.88 6.18 -15.04
C VAL A 463 10.96 7.12 -15.57
N GLN A 464 11.14 7.21 -16.89
CA GLN A 464 12.15 8.09 -17.50
C GLN A 464 11.93 9.55 -17.14
N LYS A 465 10.68 10.01 -17.13
CA LYS A 465 10.38 11.37 -16.74
C LYS A 465 10.79 11.67 -15.30
N GLU A 466 10.62 10.70 -14.39
CA GLU A 466 11.10 10.85 -13.02
C GLU A 466 12.62 10.87 -12.94
N LEU A 467 13.30 10.01 -13.71
CA LEU A 467 14.76 10.03 -13.94
C LEU A 467 15.21 11.44 -14.31
N ASP A 468 14.63 12.00 -15.37
CA ASP A 468 14.99 13.33 -15.90
C ASP A 468 14.77 14.44 -14.87
N LYS A 469 13.70 14.35 -14.06
CA LYS A 469 13.39 15.35 -13.03
C LYS A 469 14.45 15.42 -11.94
N VAL A 470 14.93 14.29 -11.44
CA VAL A 470 15.93 14.29 -10.37
C VAL A 470 17.30 14.69 -10.88
N TYR A 471 17.72 14.19 -12.04
CA TYR A 471 18.99 14.63 -12.63
C TYR A 471 18.96 16.10 -13.07
N GLY A 472 17.79 16.67 -13.33
CA GLY A 472 17.58 18.09 -13.61
C GLY A 472 17.32 18.97 -12.37
N ARG A 473 17.21 18.39 -11.17
CA ARG A 473 16.74 19.08 -9.95
C ARG A 473 17.59 20.28 -9.54
N GLU A 474 18.91 20.16 -9.70
CA GLU A 474 19.86 21.20 -9.28
C GLU A 474 19.74 22.49 -10.11
N ALA A 475 19.12 22.43 -11.29
CA ALA A 475 18.86 23.60 -12.12
C ALA A 475 17.87 24.60 -11.50
N PHE A 476 17.07 24.17 -10.51
CA PHE A 476 16.06 25.02 -9.87
C PHE A 476 16.60 25.70 -8.60
N PRO A 477 16.28 26.98 -8.37
CA PRO A 477 16.74 27.71 -7.19
C PRO A 477 16.08 27.18 -5.91
N LEU A 478 16.84 27.18 -4.81
CA LEU A 478 16.31 26.88 -3.48
C LEU A 478 15.23 27.91 -3.09
N LEU A 479 14.13 27.43 -2.51
CA LEU A 479 13.10 28.30 -1.97
C LEU A 479 13.67 29.06 -0.77
N ASN A 480 13.67 30.39 -0.83
CA ASN A 480 14.07 31.21 0.31
C ASN A 480 13.00 31.10 1.41
N PRO A 481 13.28 30.52 2.60
CA PRO A 481 12.29 30.30 3.64
C PRO A 481 11.68 31.59 4.20
N ARG A 482 12.34 32.75 3.99
CA ARG A 482 11.79 34.06 4.37
C ARG A 482 10.52 34.42 3.60
N VAL A 483 10.33 33.87 2.40
CA VAL A 483 9.15 34.15 1.56
C VAL A 483 7.87 33.52 2.14
N PRO A 484 7.78 32.19 2.35
CA PRO A 484 6.58 31.59 2.93
C PRO A 484 6.35 32.04 4.38
N ILE A 485 7.41 32.22 5.18
CA ILE A 485 7.30 32.75 6.54
C ILE A 485 6.79 34.20 6.50
N GLY A 486 7.35 35.04 5.62
CA GLY A 486 6.92 36.42 5.45
C GLY A 486 5.46 36.53 5.05
N ILE A 487 4.99 35.68 4.13
CA ILE A 487 3.58 35.65 3.73
C ILE A 487 2.69 35.13 4.86
N ALA A 488 3.09 34.08 5.57
CA ALA A 488 2.34 33.58 6.73
C ALA A 488 2.22 34.65 7.83
N VAL A 489 3.29 35.41 8.09
CA VAL A 489 3.29 36.55 9.01
C VAL A 489 2.38 37.68 8.51
N VAL A 490 2.43 38.02 7.22
CA VAL A 490 1.56 39.05 6.63
C VAL A 490 0.09 38.62 6.66
N CYS A 491 -0.23 37.38 6.29
CA CYS A 491 -1.58 36.83 6.37
C CYS A 491 -2.08 36.77 7.82
N GLY A 492 -1.23 36.32 8.76
CA GLY A 492 -1.53 36.32 10.19
C GLY A 492 -1.77 37.74 10.72
N ALA A 493 -0.94 38.71 10.33
CA ALA A 493 -1.09 40.11 10.67
C ALA A 493 -2.32 40.76 10.01
N ALA A 494 -2.69 40.34 8.80
CA ALA A 494 -3.90 40.80 8.11
C ALA A 494 -5.17 40.23 8.77
N LEU A 495 -5.16 38.96 9.19
CA LEU A 495 -6.25 38.33 9.94
C LEU A 495 -6.39 38.96 11.34
N LEU A 496 -5.27 39.18 12.04
CA LEU A 496 -5.24 39.93 13.29
C LEU A 496 -5.69 41.37 13.07
N GLY A 497 -5.28 42.02 11.98
CA GLY A 497 -5.68 43.36 11.60
C GLY A 497 -7.17 43.46 11.30
N ALA A 498 -7.75 42.49 10.59
CA ALA A 498 -9.18 42.40 10.32
C ALA A 498 -9.99 42.11 11.59
N ALA A 499 -9.47 41.25 12.47
CA ALA A 499 -10.04 41.01 13.79
C ALA A 499 -10.00 42.29 14.65
N VAL A 500 -8.86 42.98 14.71
CA VAL A 500 -8.66 44.24 15.43
C VAL A 500 -9.50 45.37 14.82
N TRP A 501 -9.69 45.40 13.50
CA TRP A 501 -10.54 46.38 12.81
C TRP A 501 -12.02 46.14 13.10
N ARG A 502 -12.49 44.88 13.12
CA ARG A 502 -13.81 44.52 13.65
C ARG A 502 -13.95 44.89 15.13
N VAL A 503 -12.90 44.69 15.93
CA VAL A 503 -12.85 45.10 17.35
C VAL A 503 -12.71 46.63 17.53
N ARG A 504 -12.30 47.38 16.50
CA ARG A 504 -12.38 48.85 16.54
C ARG A 504 -13.83 49.33 16.39
N GLY A 505 -14.69 48.58 15.70
CA GLY A 505 -16.15 48.76 15.79
C GLY A 505 -16.71 48.53 17.21
N ILE A 506 -16.03 47.72 18.03
CA ILE A 506 -16.35 47.49 19.45
C ILE A 506 -15.96 48.70 20.34
N ARG A 507 -15.22 49.71 19.84
CA ARG A 507 -14.94 50.94 20.62
C ARG A 507 -16.18 51.80 20.88
N ALA A 508 -17.29 51.54 20.19
CA ALA A 508 -18.60 52.13 20.50
C ALA A 508 -19.34 51.41 21.65
N LEU A 509 -18.80 50.32 22.19
CA LEU A 509 -19.42 49.53 23.25
C LEU A 509 -18.93 49.96 24.64
N GLY A 510 -19.85 49.95 25.62
CA GLY A 510 -19.58 50.33 27.01
C GLY A 510 -18.51 49.47 27.69
N ARG A 511 -17.95 49.98 28.81
CA ARG A 511 -16.81 49.36 29.54
C ARG A 511 -17.04 47.89 29.91
N VAL A 512 -18.30 47.50 30.18
CA VAL A 512 -18.72 46.13 30.52
C VAL A 512 -18.71 45.24 29.28
N SER A 513 -19.37 45.65 28.19
CA SER A 513 -19.41 44.92 26.92
C SER A 513 -18.01 44.69 26.32
N ARG A 514 -17.07 45.60 26.59
CA ARG A 514 -15.67 45.45 26.20
C ARG A 514 -14.93 44.38 27.01
N GLN A 515 -15.23 44.24 28.31
CA GLN A 515 -14.70 43.15 29.13
C GLN A 515 -15.27 41.80 28.72
N GLU A 516 -16.57 41.74 28.40
CA GLU A 516 -17.24 40.53 27.92
C GLU A 516 -16.68 40.07 26.57
N ALA A 517 -16.45 40.99 25.62
CA ALA A 517 -15.84 40.66 24.34
C ALA A 517 -14.42 40.10 24.49
N TRP A 518 -13.58 40.69 25.35
CA TRP A 518 -12.23 40.18 25.62
C TRP A 518 -12.26 38.80 26.28
N ALA A 519 -13.17 38.57 27.23
CA ALA A 519 -13.36 37.26 27.83
C ALA A 519 -13.76 36.22 26.76
N GLY A 520 -14.68 36.57 25.85
CA GLY A 520 -15.08 35.73 24.72
C GLY A 520 -13.91 35.36 23.79
N TYR A 521 -13.07 36.34 23.42
CA TYR A 521 -11.87 36.05 22.63
C TYR A 521 -10.85 35.20 23.39
N LEU A 522 -10.68 35.40 24.70
CA LEU A 522 -9.78 34.57 25.50
C LEU A 522 -10.25 33.12 25.58
N PHE A 523 -11.56 32.89 25.70
CA PHE A 523 -12.15 31.55 25.66
C PHE A 523 -12.05 30.90 24.28
N ALA A 524 -12.14 31.68 23.20
CA ALA A 524 -11.94 31.20 21.84
C ALA A 524 -10.46 31.02 21.44
N ALA A 525 -9.53 31.65 22.16
CA ALA A 525 -8.12 31.72 21.79
C ALA A 525 -7.45 30.33 21.65
N PRO A 526 -7.64 29.34 22.55
CA PRO A 526 -7.05 28.01 22.36
C PRO A 526 -7.47 27.35 21.05
N TRP A 527 -8.75 27.47 20.67
CA TRP A 527 -9.25 26.95 19.40
C TRP A 527 -8.71 27.73 18.20
N LEU A 528 -8.68 29.07 18.27
CA LEU A 528 -8.16 29.90 17.19
C LEU A 528 -6.67 29.67 16.96
N VAL A 529 -5.87 29.58 18.03
CA VAL A 529 -4.43 29.30 17.95
C VAL A 529 -4.22 27.90 17.38
N GLY A 530 -4.95 26.89 17.87
CA GLY A 530 -4.90 25.54 17.30
C GLY A 530 -5.27 25.51 15.82
N PHE A 531 -6.36 26.18 15.42
CA PHE A 531 -6.79 26.27 14.02
C PHE A 531 -5.74 26.97 13.14
N VAL A 532 -5.19 28.10 13.57
CA VAL A 532 -4.19 28.84 12.78
C VAL A 532 -2.90 28.03 12.66
N ALA A 533 -2.41 27.44 13.75
CA ALA A 533 -1.13 26.74 13.77
C ALA A 533 -1.20 25.35 13.13
N LEU A 534 -2.28 24.60 13.35
CA LEU A 534 -2.40 23.19 12.97
C LEU A 534 -3.30 22.95 11.75
N THR A 535 -4.09 23.93 11.31
CA THR A 535 -4.99 23.79 10.15
C THR A 535 -4.68 24.81 9.06
N ALA A 536 -4.88 26.11 9.32
CA ALA A 536 -4.72 27.15 8.31
C ALA A 536 -3.26 27.33 7.87
N GLY A 537 -2.31 27.28 8.80
CA GLY A 537 -0.87 27.40 8.53
C GLY A 537 -0.35 26.32 7.56
N PRO A 538 -0.58 25.02 7.85
CA PRO A 538 -0.24 23.94 6.92
C PRO A 538 -0.92 24.05 5.55
N ILE A 539 -2.20 24.47 5.49
CA ILE A 539 -2.90 24.72 4.21
C ILE A 539 -2.21 25.82 3.41
N ILE A 540 -1.86 26.95 4.05
CA ILE A 540 -1.14 28.04 3.37
C ILE A 540 0.22 27.55 2.90
N THR A 541 0.92 26.77 3.72
CA THR A 541 2.23 26.19 3.37
C THR A 541 2.13 25.24 2.18
N SER A 542 1.07 24.42 2.09
CA SER A 542 0.88 23.50 0.96
C SER A 542 0.68 24.24 -0.36
N VAL A 543 0.10 25.45 -0.37
CA VAL A 543 0.06 26.30 -1.57
C VAL A 543 1.48 26.58 -2.06
N PHE A 544 2.40 26.97 -1.17
CA PHE A 544 3.78 27.28 -1.60
C PHE A 544 4.52 26.03 -2.06
N LEU A 545 4.33 24.92 -1.34
CA LEU A 545 4.93 23.65 -1.70
C LEU A 545 4.41 23.13 -3.04
N SER A 546 3.19 23.48 -3.47
CA SER A 546 2.68 23.08 -4.79
C SER A 546 3.48 23.65 -5.96
N PHE A 547 4.17 24.77 -5.77
CA PHE A 547 5.09 25.38 -6.75
C PHE A 547 6.54 24.95 -6.55
N CYS A 548 6.79 24.00 -5.65
CA CYS A 548 8.13 23.52 -5.32
C CYS A 548 8.31 22.04 -5.67
N ASP A 549 9.53 21.66 -5.97
CA ASP A 549 9.99 20.29 -5.89
C ASP A 549 10.46 20.02 -4.46
N TYR A 550 9.72 19.17 -3.74
CA TYR A 550 9.92 18.91 -2.33
C TYR A 550 9.59 17.46 -1.99
N ASP A 551 10.53 16.81 -1.30
CA ASP A 551 10.53 15.38 -0.95
C ASP A 551 10.68 15.14 0.57
N VAL A 552 10.48 16.19 1.38
CA VAL A 552 10.64 16.22 2.85
C VAL A 552 12.09 16.12 3.34
N LEU A 553 12.93 15.34 2.68
CA LEU A 553 14.32 15.12 3.10
C LEU A 553 15.26 16.24 2.66
N HIS A 554 15.01 16.84 1.49
CA HIS A 554 15.81 17.94 0.98
C HIS A 554 15.08 19.28 1.07
N PRO A 555 15.82 20.41 1.13
CA PRO A 555 15.22 21.73 1.06
C PRO A 555 14.37 21.93 -0.21
N PRO A 556 13.18 22.55 -0.12
CA PRO A 556 12.31 22.76 -1.27
C PRO A 556 12.96 23.66 -2.34
N ARG A 557 12.83 23.28 -3.61
CA ARG A 557 13.30 24.07 -4.77
C ARG A 557 12.12 24.63 -5.55
N PHE A 558 12.16 25.90 -5.94
CA PHE A 558 11.04 26.53 -6.65
C PHE A 558 11.05 26.14 -8.13
N VAL A 559 9.99 25.46 -8.56
CA VAL A 559 9.79 24.97 -9.95
C VAL A 559 8.66 25.69 -10.68
N GLY A 560 8.02 26.68 -10.05
CA GLY A 560 6.90 27.42 -10.62
C GLY A 560 5.70 26.51 -10.93
N MET A 561 5.16 26.61 -12.15
CA MET A 561 3.98 25.85 -12.57
C MET A 561 4.28 24.41 -13.02
N HIS A 562 5.53 23.92 -12.88
CA HIS A 562 5.94 22.63 -13.43
C HIS A 562 5.09 21.46 -12.91
N ASN A 563 4.78 21.42 -11.61
CA ASN A 563 3.95 20.37 -11.03
C ASN A 563 2.53 20.35 -11.63
N TYR A 564 1.95 21.52 -11.91
CA TYR A 564 0.64 21.61 -12.58
C TYR A 564 0.73 21.20 -14.05
N ALA A 565 1.77 21.62 -14.76
CA ALA A 565 1.98 21.19 -16.15
C ALA A 565 2.16 19.66 -16.24
N GLU A 566 2.94 19.07 -15.33
CA GLU A 566 3.14 17.62 -15.20
C GLU A 566 1.80 16.89 -14.98
N LEU A 567 0.96 17.41 -14.07
CA LEU A 567 -0.33 16.85 -13.73
C LEU A 567 -1.29 16.76 -14.94
N PHE A 568 -1.31 17.78 -15.80
CA PHE A 568 -2.19 17.83 -16.97
C PHE A 568 -1.58 17.28 -18.27
N SER A 569 -0.27 16.98 -18.29
CA SER A 569 0.42 16.44 -19.47
C SER A 569 0.81 14.97 -19.27
N SER A 570 1.96 14.70 -18.65
CA SER A 570 2.54 13.36 -18.54
C SER A 570 1.73 12.42 -17.66
N ASP A 571 1.18 12.93 -16.55
CA ASP A 571 0.44 12.11 -15.59
C ASP A 571 -1.06 12.15 -15.86
N SER A 572 -1.44 12.59 -17.06
CA SER A 572 -2.83 12.66 -17.51
C SER A 572 -3.54 11.31 -17.42
N TYR A 573 -2.82 10.19 -17.55
CA TYR A 573 -3.40 8.86 -17.29
C TYR A 573 -3.93 8.74 -15.85
N TYR A 574 -3.08 8.99 -14.84
CA TYR A 574 -3.44 8.83 -13.43
C TYR A 574 -4.52 9.82 -13.00
N LEU A 575 -4.39 11.08 -13.44
CA LEU A 575 -5.41 12.10 -13.17
C LEU A 575 -6.74 11.73 -13.83
N ARG A 576 -6.74 11.34 -15.11
CA ARG A 576 -7.97 10.97 -15.83
C ARG A 576 -8.63 9.74 -15.24
N THR A 577 -7.86 8.69 -14.92
CA THR A 577 -8.40 7.46 -14.32
C THR A 577 -8.99 7.74 -12.95
N SER A 578 -8.28 8.50 -12.10
CA SER A 578 -8.78 8.84 -10.76
C SER A 578 -10.04 9.72 -10.80
N LEU A 579 -10.08 10.73 -11.68
CA LEU A 579 -11.26 11.57 -11.89
C LEU A 579 -12.43 10.79 -12.51
N TYR A 580 -12.17 9.87 -13.42
CA TYR A 580 -13.20 9.02 -14.02
C TYR A 580 -13.83 8.09 -12.98
N ASN A 581 -13.01 7.41 -12.17
CA ASN A 581 -13.50 6.49 -11.14
C ASN A 581 -14.34 7.24 -10.10
N VAL A 582 -13.89 8.41 -9.63
CA VAL A 582 -14.66 9.18 -8.66
C VAL A 582 -15.91 9.79 -9.27
N ALA A 583 -15.89 10.20 -10.54
CA ALA A 583 -17.07 10.66 -11.25
C ALA A 583 -18.11 9.53 -11.38
N TYR A 584 -17.68 8.30 -11.67
CA TYR A 584 -18.55 7.12 -11.69
C TYR A 584 -19.21 6.91 -10.31
N LEU A 585 -18.43 6.94 -9.23
CA LEU A 585 -18.93 6.80 -7.87
C LEU A 585 -19.89 7.94 -7.49
N ALA A 586 -19.61 9.17 -7.89
CA ALA A 586 -20.45 10.32 -7.62
C ALA A 586 -21.77 10.28 -8.40
N VAL A 587 -21.71 10.08 -9.72
CA VAL A 587 -22.88 10.14 -10.62
C VAL A 587 -23.85 8.99 -10.37
N ILE A 588 -23.34 7.80 -10.03
CA ILE A 588 -24.18 6.61 -9.81
C ILE A 588 -24.44 6.39 -8.32
N GLY A 589 -23.39 6.45 -7.49
CA GLY A 589 -23.49 6.15 -6.07
C GLY A 589 -24.29 7.17 -5.27
N ILE A 590 -24.16 8.48 -5.55
CA ILE A 590 -24.88 9.52 -4.80
C ILE A 590 -26.40 9.44 -5.02
N PRO A 591 -26.92 9.40 -6.26
CA PRO A 591 -28.37 9.26 -6.46
C PRO A 591 -28.94 7.98 -5.88
N LEU A 592 -28.22 6.85 -6.00
CA LEU A 592 -28.64 5.59 -5.38
C LEU A 592 -28.64 5.68 -3.85
N GLY A 593 -27.66 6.34 -3.25
CA GLY A 593 -27.60 6.58 -1.80
C GLY A 593 -28.76 7.44 -1.31
N ILE A 594 -29.07 8.53 -2.02
CA ILE A 594 -30.22 9.39 -1.72
C ILE A 594 -31.53 8.60 -1.84
N ALA A 595 -31.72 7.85 -2.92
CA ALA A 595 -32.92 7.06 -3.15
C ALA A 595 -33.09 5.97 -2.08
N THR A 596 -32.01 5.27 -1.73
CA THR A 596 -32.03 4.21 -0.71
C THR A 596 -32.30 4.78 0.68
N GLY A 597 -31.64 5.88 1.05
CA GLY A 597 -31.86 6.55 2.33
C GLY A 597 -33.30 7.07 2.48
N LEU A 598 -33.85 7.67 1.42
CA LEU A 598 -35.24 8.11 1.38
C LEU A 598 -36.21 6.93 1.47
N ALA A 599 -35.97 5.85 0.72
CA ALA A 599 -36.82 4.66 0.76
C ALA A 599 -36.86 4.04 2.17
N ILE A 600 -35.71 3.88 2.81
CA ILE A 600 -35.63 3.40 4.21
C ILE A 600 -36.37 4.36 5.14
N ALA A 601 -36.15 5.67 5.01
CA ALA A 601 -36.81 6.66 5.85
C ALA A 601 -38.34 6.65 5.68
N MET A 602 -38.86 6.49 4.46
CA MET A 602 -40.29 6.34 4.20
C MET A 602 -40.86 5.08 4.86
N LEU A 603 -40.15 3.94 4.77
CA LEU A 603 -40.55 2.71 5.46
C LEU A 603 -40.58 2.89 6.98
N LEU A 604 -39.62 3.62 7.55
CA LEU A 604 -39.53 3.88 8.99
C LEU A 604 -40.32 5.11 9.49
N ASN A 605 -41.01 5.80 8.57
CA ASN A 605 -41.99 6.83 8.90
C ASN A 605 -43.42 6.26 8.99
N ALA A 606 -43.62 4.99 8.64
CA ALA A 606 -44.92 4.34 8.78
C ALA A 606 -45.32 4.20 10.25
N LYS A 607 -46.61 4.38 10.58
CA LYS A 607 -47.13 4.25 11.95
C LYS A 607 -47.33 2.78 12.35
N VAL A 608 -46.25 1.99 12.42
CA VAL A 608 -46.27 0.57 12.84
C VAL A 608 -45.59 0.35 14.19
N GLY A 609 -46.03 -0.67 14.94
CA GLY A 609 -45.40 -1.06 16.21
C GLY A 609 -43.98 -1.60 16.05
N GLY A 610 -43.10 -1.37 17.04
CA GLY A 610 -41.71 -1.86 17.03
C GLY A 610 -40.69 -0.97 16.29
N MET A 611 -41.08 0.25 15.90
CA MET A 611 -40.26 1.15 15.06
C MET A 611 -38.89 1.52 15.66
N SER A 612 -38.75 1.56 16.99
CA SER A 612 -37.46 1.82 17.65
C SER A 612 -36.40 0.77 17.33
N VAL A 613 -36.80 -0.51 17.24
CA VAL A 613 -35.90 -1.62 16.90
C VAL A 613 -35.45 -1.49 15.44
N TYR A 614 -36.39 -1.28 14.52
CA TYR A 614 -36.06 -1.08 13.10
C TYR A 614 -35.10 0.09 12.87
N ARG A 615 -35.37 1.26 13.50
CA ARG A 615 -34.46 2.42 13.41
C ARG A 615 -33.08 2.09 13.94
N THR A 616 -32.98 1.32 15.02
CA THR A 616 -31.69 0.88 15.57
C THR A 616 -30.96 -0.04 14.60
N CYS A 617 -31.63 -1.05 14.03
CA CYS A 617 -31.04 -1.97 13.06
C CYS A 617 -30.53 -1.27 11.79
N PHE A 618 -31.31 -0.34 11.24
CA PHE A 618 -30.90 0.41 10.04
C PHE A 618 -29.84 1.47 10.34
N TYR A 619 -29.79 2.04 11.54
CA TYR A 619 -28.77 3.00 11.94
C TYR A 619 -27.42 2.35 12.30
N LEU A 620 -27.44 1.12 12.84
CA LEU A 620 -26.24 0.42 13.32
C LEU A 620 -25.08 0.37 12.31
N PRO A 621 -25.28 0.09 11.00
CA PRO A 621 -24.21 0.14 10.00
C PRO A 621 -23.44 1.46 9.93
N SER A 622 -24.10 2.60 10.20
CA SER A 622 -23.48 3.93 10.11
C SER A 622 -22.50 4.23 11.26
N ILE A 623 -22.55 3.44 12.34
CA ILE A 623 -21.67 3.55 13.51
C ILE A 623 -20.40 2.69 13.32
N VAL A 624 -20.45 1.70 12.42
CA VAL A 624 -19.32 0.78 12.20
C VAL A 624 -18.13 1.57 11.64
N PRO A 625 -16.92 1.45 12.22
CA PRO A 625 -15.73 2.09 11.69
C PRO A 625 -15.50 1.74 10.22
N VAL A 626 -15.14 2.73 9.40
CA VAL A 626 -15.02 2.57 7.95
C VAL A 626 -14.05 1.44 7.56
N VAL A 627 -12.93 1.31 8.28
CA VAL A 627 -11.95 0.24 8.07
C VAL A 627 -12.54 -1.14 8.38
N ALA A 628 -13.28 -1.27 9.50
CA ALA A 628 -13.94 -2.54 9.85
C ALA A 628 -15.04 -2.90 8.84
N SER A 629 -15.78 -1.91 8.34
CA SER A 629 -16.74 -2.08 7.25
C SER A 629 -16.05 -2.56 5.97
N ALA A 630 -14.93 -1.96 5.58
CA ALA A 630 -14.19 -2.36 4.38
C ALA A 630 -13.69 -3.81 4.46
N VAL A 631 -13.15 -4.24 5.61
CA VAL A 631 -12.72 -5.63 5.82
C VAL A 631 -13.92 -6.60 5.77
N LEU A 632 -15.03 -6.25 6.42
CA LEU A 632 -16.26 -7.06 6.36
C LEU A 632 -16.76 -7.21 4.92
N TRP A 633 -16.82 -6.12 4.16
CA TRP A 633 -17.31 -6.12 2.79
C TRP A 633 -16.34 -6.77 1.81
N ALA A 634 -15.03 -6.76 2.08
CA ALA A 634 -14.05 -7.56 1.33
C ALA A 634 -14.35 -9.07 1.45
N TRP A 635 -14.86 -9.52 2.60
CA TRP A 635 -15.29 -10.89 2.80
C TRP A 635 -16.66 -11.17 2.15
N VAL A 636 -17.64 -10.28 2.33
CA VAL A 636 -18.99 -10.44 1.75
C VAL A 636 -18.96 -10.46 0.22
N LEU A 637 -18.17 -9.56 -0.38
CA LEU A 637 -17.96 -9.41 -1.82
C LEU A 637 -16.69 -10.11 -2.27
N ASN A 638 -16.38 -11.27 -1.70
CA ASN A 638 -15.32 -12.11 -2.23
C ASN A 638 -15.79 -12.76 -3.55
N GLY A 639 -14.94 -12.74 -4.57
CA GLY A 639 -15.22 -13.34 -5.88
C GLY A 639 -15.49 -14.85 -5.83
N ASP A 640 -14.88 -15.57 -4.87
CA ASP A 640 -15.07 -17.01 -4.70
C ASP A 640 -16.46 -17.30 -4.09
N PRO A 641 -17.39 -17.98 -4.79
CA PRO A 641 -18.72 -18.30 -4.27
C PRO A 641 -18.71 -19.18 -3.02
N ASN A 642 -17.60 -19.85 -2.69
CA ASN A 642 -17.49 -20.63 -1.46
C ASN A 642 -17.15 -19.77 -0.22
N ARG A 643 -16.80 -18.49 -0.43
CA ARG A 643 -16.36 -17.57 0.62
C ARG A 643 -17.21 -16.31 0.68
N GLY A 644 -17.50 -15.72 -0.47
CA GLY A 644 -18.31 -14.51 -0.56
C GLY A 644 -19.78 -14.86 -0.34
N LEU A 645 -20.42 -14.32 0.70
CA LEU A 645 -21.82 -14.64 0.94
C LEU A 645 -22.71 -14.20 -0.22
N LEU A 646 -22.40 -13.05 -0.84
CA LEU A 646 -23.22 -12.56 -1.93
C LEU A 646 -23.06 -13.42 -3.18
N ASN A 647 -21.84 -13.89 -3.46
CA ASN A 647 -21.59 -14.82 -4.58
C ASN A 647 -22.11 -16.23 -4.30
N ALA A 648 -22.10 -16.70 -3.04
CA ALA A 648 -22.74 -17.94 -2.64
C ALA A 648 -24.26 -17.89 -2.93
N ALA A 649 -24.90 -16.80 -2.50
CA ALA A 649 -26.32 -16.57 -2.76
C ALA A 649 -26.61 -16.42 -4.27
N TRP A 650 -25.76 -15.68 -5.00
CA TRP A 650 -25.87 -15.51 -6.45
C TRP A 650 -25.77 -16.85 -7.19
N LYS A 651 -24.78 -17.67 -6.84
CA LYS A 651 -24.59 -19.00 -7.44
C LYS A 651 -25.78 -19.91 -7.17
N ALA A 652 -26.36 -19.86 -5.96
CA ALA A 652 -27.53 -20.65 -5.60
C ALA A 652 -28.85 -20.16 -6.25
N THR A 653 -28.90 -18.91 -6.73
CA THR A 653 -30.12 -18.28 -7.26
C THR A 653 -29.94 -17.84 -8.71
N LEU A 654 -29.34 -16.66 -8.93
CA LEU A 654 -29.21 -16.00 -10.22
C LEU A 654 -28.45 -16.84 -11.26
N SER A 655 -27.42 -17.59 -10.87
CA SER A 655 -26.75 -18.51 -11.79
C SER A 655 -27.64 -19.69 -12.20
N VAL A 656 -28.48 -20.20 -11.30
CA VAL A 656 -29.43 -21.29 -11.61
C VAL A 656 -30.58 -20.79 -12.48
N TRP A 657 -31.09 -19.59 -12.19
CA TRP A 657 -32.26 -19.03 -12.88
C TRP A 657 -31.93 -18.45 -14.25
N PHE A 658 -30.78 -17.80 -14.39
CA PHE A 658 -30.42 -17.01 -15.58
C PHE A 658 -29.10 -17.44 -16.24
N GLY A 659 -28.36 -18.38 -15.65
CA GLY A 659 -27.05 -18.79 -16.17
C GLY A 659 -25.98 -17.70 -16.05
N TRP A 660 -26.16 -16.72 -15.16
CA TRP A 660 -25.20 -15.62 -14.99
C TRP A 660 -24.10 -15.97 -14.01
N ASP A 661 -22.86 -15.78 -14.42
CA ASP A 661 -21.71 -15.98 -13.54
C ASP A 661 -21.68 -14.92 -12.43
N PRO A 662 -21.31 -15.32 -11.20
CA PRO A 662 -21.18 -14.37 -10.10
C PRO A 662 -20.03 -13.39 -10.36
N PRO A 663 -20.19 -12.11 -9.99
CA PRO A 663 -19.21 -11.07 -10.26
C PRO A 663 -17.92 -11.21 -9.45
N GLY A 664 -16.79 -10.78 -10.00
CA GLY A 664 -15.47 -10.79 -9.33
C GLY A 664 -15.27 -9.71 -8.26
N TRP A 665 -16.19 -8.75 -8.15
CA TRP A 665 -16.15 -7.62 -7.20
C TRP A 665 -14.83 -6.85 -7.24
N PHE A 666 -14.14 -6.70 -6.11
CA PHE A 666 -12.89 -5.96 -5.99
C PHE A 666 -11.72 -6.63 -6.74
N GLY A 667 -11.87 -7.90 -7.13
CA GLY A 667 -10.90 -8.63 -7.96
C GLY A 667 -11.13 -8.46 -9.47
N ALA A 668 -12.15 -7.71 -9.90
CA ALA A 668 -12.42 -7.44 -11.31
C ALA A 668 -12.66 -5.95 -11.56
N ALA A 669 -12.04 -5.38 -12.60
CA ALA A 669 -12.04 -3.92 -12.83
C ALA A 669 -13.46 -3.34 -13.03
N GLU A 670 -14.33 -4.09 -13.68
CA GLU A 670 -15.71 -3.72 -13.98
C GLU A 670 -16.64 -3.77 -12.74
N TRP A 671 -16.33 -4.63 -11.76
CA TRP A 671 -17.15 -4.82 -10.56
C TRP A 671 -16.60 -4.14 -9.31
N ALA A 672 -15.35 -3.69 -9.33
CA ALA A 672 -14.71 -2.97 -8.22
C ALA A 672 -15.51 -1.73 -7.79
N LYS A 673 -15.92 -0.88 -8.74
CA LYS A 673 -16.72 0.33 -8.46
C LYS A 673 -18.15 0.02 -8.02
N PRO A 674 -18.91 -0.87 -8.70
CA PRO A 674 -20.19 -1.36 -8.16
C PRO A 674 -20.10 -1.91 -6.73
N GLY A 675 -19.02 -2.63 -6.40
CA GLY A 675 -18.77 -3.13 -5.04
C GLY A 675 -18.68 -2.01 -4.00
N LEU A 676 -17.95 -0.93 -4.31
CA LEU A 676 -17.88 0.26 -3.45
C LEU A 676 -19.25 0.93 -3.27
N ILE A 677 -20.05 1.00 -4.34
CA ILE A 677 -21.41 1.58 -4.28
C ILE A 677 -22.30 0.74 -3.36
N ILE A 678 -22.32 -0.60 -3.53
CA ILE A 678 -23.12 -1.51 -2.71
C ILE A 678 -22.73 -1.40 -1.23
N GLN A 679 -21.43 -1.37 -0.94
CA GLN A 679 -20.95 -1.13 0.43
C GLN A 679 -21.43 0.23 0.95
N GLY A 680 -21.39 1.28 0.12
CA GLY A 680 -21.86 2.61 0.48
C GLY A 680 -23.35 2.67 0.83
N LEU A 681 -24.19 1.93 0.09
CA LEU A 681 -25.64 1.86 0.34
C LEU A 681 -25.99 1.22 1.69
N TRP A 682 -25.15 0.30 2.18
CA TRP A 682 -25.32 -0.29 3.51
C TRP A 682 -25.26 0.75 4.64
N GLY A 683 -24.49 1.82 4.45
CA GLY A 683 -24.39 2.94 5.39
C GLY A 683 -25.52 3.98 5.30
N ALA A 684 -26.52 3.79 4.42
CA ALA A 684 -27.57 4.79 4.15
C ALA A 684 -28.41 5.15 5.40
N GLY A 685 -28.42 4.31 6.43
CA GLY A 685 -29.09 4.56 7.71
C GLY A 685 -28.58 5.78 8.47
N GLY A 686 -27.36 6.26 8.22
CA GLY A 686 -26.88 7.51 8.81
C GLY A 686 -27.66 8.72 8.31
N GLY A 687 -27.92 8.79 7.00
CA GLY A 687 -28.73 9.85 6.38
C GLY A 687 -30.23 9.72 6.63
N MET A 688 -30.70 8.52 7.01
CA MET A 688 -32.11 8.25 7.33
C MET A 688 -32.66 9.15 8.43
N ILE A 689 -31.88 9.49 9.47
CA ILE A 689 -32.33 10.39 10.55
C ILE A 689 -32.68 11.77 9.99
N LEU A 690 -31.83 12.27 9.10
CA LEU A 690 -32.05 13.54 8.41
C LEU A 690 -33.30 13.47 7.53
N TRP A 691 -33.50 12.37 6.79
CA TRP A 691 -34.71 12.15 5.98
C TRP A 691 -35.98 12.04 6.82
N LEU A 692 -35.93 11.35 7.97
CA LEU A 692 -37.06 11.23 8.89
C LEU A 692 -37.45 12.59 9.46
N ALA A 693 -36.48 13.41 9.87
CA ALA A 693 -36.75 14.77 10.32
C ALA A 693 -37.42 15.61 9.22
N GLY A 694 -36.94 15.50 7.98
CA GLY A 694 -37.57 16.17 6.83
C GLY A 694 -38.99 15.69 6.55
N LEU A 695 -39.22 14.37 6.53
CA LEU A 695 -40.56 13.79 6.32
C LEU A 695 -41.55 14.17 7.41
N GLN A 696 -41.09 14.24 8.67
CA GLN A 696 -41.92 14.65 9.82
C GLN A 696 -42.20 16.15 9.85
N GLY A 697 -41.37 16.96 9.19
CA GLY A 697 -41.58 18.39 9.06
C GLY A 697 -42.67 18.77 8.06
N ILE A 698 -43.05 17.88 7.13
CA ILE A 698 -44.01 18.19 6.08
C ILE A 698 -45.41 18.42 6.70
N PRO A 699 -46.01 19.63 6.54
CA PRO A 699 -47.31 19.92 7.12
C PRO A 699 -48.42 18.98 6.60
N GLN A 700 -49.18 18.39 7.51
CA GLN A 700 -50.18 17.37 7.17
C GLN A 700 -51.30 17.90 6.25
N HIS A 701 -51.64 19.19 6.37
CA HIS A 701 -52.67 19.83 5.54
C HIS A 701 -52.35 19.81 4.03
N LEU A 702 -51.07 19.75 3.63
CA LEU A 702 -50.69 19.63 2.22
C LEU A 702 -51.06 18.26 1.65
N TYR A 703 -50.98 17.21 2.46
CA TYR A 703 -51.40 15.86 2.06
C TYR A 703 -52.92 15.76 2.01
N GLU A 704 -53.63 16.35 2.98
CA GLU A 704 -55.10 16.37 3.02
C GLU A 704 -55.68 17.16 1.84
N ALA A 705 -55.10 18.31 1.50
CA ALA A 705 -55.49 19.08 0.31
C ALA A 705 -55.31 18.26 -0.98
N ALA A 706 -54.17 17.58 -1.13
CA ALA A 706 -53.93 16.72 -2.30
C ALA A 706 -54.91 15.53 -2.37
N GLU A 707 -55.29 14.94 -1.24
CA GLU A 707 -56.30 13.86 -1.20
C GLU A 707 -57.69 14.34 -1.60
N LEU A 708 -58.08 15.55 -1.17
CA LEU A 708 -59.33 16.19 -1.59
C LEU A 708 -59.36 16.44 -3.11
N ASP A 709 -58.21 16.73 -3.72
CA ASP A 709 -58.04 16.88 -5.18
C ASP A 709 -57.92 15.53 -5.94
N GLY A 710 -58.10 14.39 -5.26
CA GLY A 710 -58.04 13.06 -5.86
C GLY A 710 -56.62 12.54 -6.15
N ALA A 711 -55.59 13.14 -5.55
CA ALA A 711 -54.20 12.72 -5.76
C ALA A 711 -53.92 11.34 -5.14
N GLY A 712 -53.59 10.36 -5.98
CA GLY A 712 -53.08 9.06 -5.54
C GLY A 712 -51.72 9.13 -4.84
N VAL A 713 -51.27 8.02 -4.26
CA VAL A 713 -50.00 7.91 -3.49
C VAL A 713 -48.79 8.43 -4.28
N TRP A 714 -48.68 8.06 -5.56
CA TRP A 714 -47.59 8.52 -6.42
C TRP A 714 -47.65 10.03 -6.70
N SER A 715 -48.86 10.58 -6.87
CA SER A 715 -49.07 12.02 -7.08
C SER A 715 -48.66 12.80 -5.82
N LYS A 716 -49.05 12.35 -4.62
CA LYS A 716 -48.62 12.93 -3.35
C LYS A 716 -47.11 12.84 -3.13
N PHE A 717 -46.48 11.73 -3.52
CA PHE A 717 -45.03 11.58 -3.41
C PHE A 717 -44.29 12.57 -4.32
N ARG A 718 -44.66 12.63 -5.61
CA ARG A 718 -44.00 13.48 -6.60
C ARG A 718 -44.26 14.97 -6.41
N ASN A 719 -45.49 15.35 -6.05
CA ASN A 719 -45.92 16.75 -6.04
C ASN A 719 -45.91 17.40 -4.64
N VAL A 720 -45.92 16.62 -3.56
CA VAL A 720 -45.86 17.14 -2.17
C VAL A 720 -44.56 16.74 -1.49
N THR A 721 -44.25 15.43 -1.47
CA THR A 721 -43.15 14.91 -0.64
C THR A 721 -41.78 15.31 -1.19
N ILE A 722 -41.49 15.04 -2.47
CA ILE A 722 -40.19 15.38 -3.09
C ILE A 722 -39.91 16.90 -3.03
N PRO A 723 -40.84 17.79 -3.40
CA PRO A 723 -40.60 19.24 -3.35
C PRO A 723 -40.29 19.74 -1.94
N MET A 724 -41.04 19.29 -0.93
CA MET A 724 -40.79 19.68 0.46
C MET A 724 -39.49 19.10 1.02
N LEU A 725 -39.04 17.95 0.49
CA LEU A 725 -37.75 17.35 0.83
C LEU A 725 -36.57 17.93 0.04
N SER A 726 -36.80 18.80 -0.94
CA SER A 726 -35.74 19.33 -1.81
C SER A 726 -34.55 19.98 -1.07
N PRO A 727 -34.70 20.67 0.09
CA PRO A 727 -33.55 21.16 0.84
C PRO A 727 -32.66 20.04 1.41
N TYR A 728 -33.28 18.91 1.79
CA TYR A 728 -32.59 17.72 2.29
C TYR A 728 -31.91 16.95 1.16
N VAL A 729 -32.56 16.84 -0.02
CA VAL A 729 -31.94 16.30 -1.24
C VAL A 729 -30.72 17.13 -1.61
N PHE A 730 -30.84 18.45 -1.60
CA PHE A 730 -29.77 19.37 -1.91
C PHE A 730 -28.57 19.24 -0.95
N PHE A 731 -28.84 19.21 0.35
CA PHE A 731 -27.80 19.00 1.36
C PHE A 731 -27.08 17.67 1.18
N ASN A 732 -27.82 16.57 0.98
CA ASN A 732 -27.22 15.25 0.75
C ASN A 732 -26.46 15.18 -0.57
N LEU A 733 -26.90 15.90 -1.61
CA LEU A 733 -26.18 15.99 -2.87
C LEU A 733 -24.82 16.69 -2.69
N ILE A 734 -24.79 17.82 -1.97
CA ILE A 734 -23.53 18.52 -1.66
C ILE A 734 -22.62 17.61 -0.84
N MET A 735 -23.13 17.08 0.29
CA MET A 735 -22.33 16.25 1.18
C MET A 735 -21.85 14.97 0.51
N GLY A 736 -22.70 14.33 -0.30
CA GLY A 736 -22.34 13.17 -1.10
C GLY A 736 -21.29 13.49 -2.16
N THR A 737 -21.37 14.66 -2.80
CA THR A 737 -20.37 15.10 -3.80
C THR A 737 -19.01 15.32 -3.15
N ILE A 738 -18.98 16.04 -2.02
CA ILE A 738 -17.75 16.28 -1.25
C ILE A 738 -17.18 14.94 -0.76
N GLY A 739 -18.03 14.09 -0.19
CA GLY A 739 -17.63 12.77 0.32
C GLY A 739 -17.06 11.87 -0.77
N ALA A 740 -17.71 11.77 -1.94
CA ALA A 740 -17.20 10.98 -3.06
C ALA A 740 -15.82 11.47 -3.53
N LEU A 741 -15.63 12.78 -3.66
CA LEU A 741 -14.36 13.38 -4.06
C LEU A 741 -13.25 13.24 -3.01
N GLN A 742 -13.62 13.01 -1.75
CA GLN A 742 -12.72 12.79 -0.62
C GLN A 742 -12.57 11.31 -0.23
N GLU A 743 -13.12 10.38 -1.02
CA GLU A 743 -13.05 8.95 -0.71
C GLU A 743 -11.59 8.48 -0.65
N PHE A 744 -11.22 7.81 0.44
CA PHE A 744 -9.87 7.31 0.66
C PHE A 744 -9.87 6.02 1.50
N ASP A 745 -10.46 6.06 2.69
CA ASP A 745 -10.29 5.00 3.70
C ASP A 745 -10.65 3.59 3.19
N ARG A 746 -11.81 3.46 2.53
CA ARG A 746 -12.27 2.16 2.01
C ARG A 746 -11.39 1.69 0.87
N VAL A 747 -11.04 2.61 -0.04
CA VAL A 747 -10.15 2.33 -1.17
C VAL A 747 -8.79 1.86 -0.65
N TYR A 748 -8.22 2.53 0.35
CA TYR A 748 -6.91 2.18 0.91
C TYR A 748 -6.88 0.77 1.51
N VAL A 749 -7.94 0.37 2.21
CA VAL A 749 -8.07 -0.97 2.78
C VAL A 749 -8.33 -2.00 1.68
N LEU A 750 -9.30 -1.77 0.80
CA LEU A 750 -9.74 -2.75 -0.21
C LEU A 750 -8.74 -2.98 -1.33
N SER A 751 -7.97 -1.95 -1.70
CA SER A 751 -6.92 -2.07 -2.71
C SER A 751 -5.62 -2.68 -2.17
N GLY A 752 -5.52 -2.93 -0.86
CA GLY A 752 -4.32 -3.51 -0.25
C GLY A 752 -3.10 -2.59 -0.24
N GLN A 753 -3.27 -1.28 -0.43
CA GLN A 753 -2.15 -0.33 -0.45
C GLN A 753 -1.40 -0.29 0.89
N GLY A 754 -2.12 -0.49 2.01
CA GLY A 754 -1.50 -0.65 3.33
C GLY A 754 -0.64 -1.92 3.49
N ALA A 755 -0.76 -2.87 2.57
CA ALA A 755 0.07 -4.07 2.47
C ALA A 755 1.09 -3.99 1.30
N GLY A 756 1.29 -2.81 0.71
CA GLY A 756 2.31 -2.57 -0.32
C GLY A 756 1.88 -2.84 -1.76
N ALA A 757 0.57 -2.93 -2.05
CA ALA A 757 0.09 -3.13 -3.42
C ALA A 757 0.58 -2.04 -4.41
N SER A 758 0.85 -2.43 -5.66
CA SER A 758 1.36 -1.50 -6.70
C SER A 758 0.25 -0.84 -7.51
N SER A 759 -0.82 -1.57 -7.84
CA SER A 759 -2.03 -1.05 -8.47
C SER A 759 -3.13 -0.80 -7.44
N VAL A 760 -4.05 0.12 -7.74
CA VAL A 760 -5.19 0.42 -6.87
C VAL A 760 -6.42 -0.31 -7.41
N GLY A 761 -6.50 -1.61 -7.10
CA GLY A 761 -7.43 -2.55 -7.75
C GLY A 761 -6.99 -2.93 -9.17
N PRO A 762 -7.66 -3.92 -9.81
CA PRO A 762 -7.35 -4.32 -11.18
C PRO A 762 -7.48 -3.13 -12.13
N VAL A 763 -6.44 -2.89 -12.91
CA VAL A 763 -6.32 -1.79 -13.88
C VAL A 763 -6.66 -0.42 -13.27
N ASP A 764 -6.25 -0.19 -12.01
CA ASP A 764 -6.53 1.05 -11.25
C ASP A 764 -8.03 1.37 -11.09
N SER A 765 -8.90 0.37 -11.16
CA SER A 765 -10.36 0.56 -11.06
C SER A 765 -10.83 1.21 -9.76
N LEU A 766 -10.04 1.14 -8.68
CA LEU A 766 -10.30 1.77 -7.39
C LEU A 766 -9.49 3.05 -7.17
N LEU A 767 -8.63 3.46 -8.11
CA LEU A 767 -7.84 4.68 -7.99
C LEU A 767 -8.76 5.90 -7.93
N VAL A 768 -8.70 6.67 -6.84
CA VAL A 768 -9.44 7.92 -6.61
C VAL A 768 -8.47 9.07 -6.33
N PRO A 769 -8.87 10.35 -6.47
CA PRO A 769 -7.92 11.47 -6.40
C PRO A 769 -7.13 11.56 -5.09
N VAL A 770 -7.77 11.31 -3.94
CA VAL A 770 -7.10 11.33 -2.64
C VAL A 770 -6.11 10.17 -2.50
N MET A 771 -6.44 8.99 -3.05
CA MET A 771 -5.50 7.87 -3.11
C MET A 771 -4.29 8.19 -4.01
N TYR A 772 -4.53 8.83 -5.17
CA TYR A 772 -3.44 9.25 -6.04
C TYR A 772 -2.52 10.28 -5.36
N LEU A 773 -3.10 11.21 -4.60
CA LEU A 773 -2.38 12.16 -3.75
C LEU A 773 -1.56 11.43 -2.69
N PHE A 774 -2.17 10.49 -1.99
CA PHE A 774 -1.51 9.70 -0.95
C PHE A 774 -0.29 8.96 -1.49
N ASN A 775 -0.42 8.24 -2.61
CA ASN A 775 0.68 7.54 -3.25
C ASN A 775 1.78 8.52 -3.70
N SER A 776 1.41 9.65 -4.29
CA SER A 776 2.37 10.70 -4.67
C SER A 776 3.14 11.23 -3.46
N ALA A 777 2.48 11.48 -2.34
CA ALA A 777 3.08 12.05 -1.13
C ALA A 777 3.93 11.04 -0.34
N PHE A 778 3.41 9.85 -0.08
CA PHE A 778 3.94 8.92 0.92
C PHE A 778 4.58 7.67 0.33
N LYS A 779 4.29 7.34 -0.93
CA LYS A 779 4.93 6.21 -1.64
C LYS A 779 6.07 6.67 -2.54
N TYR A 780 5.87 7.75 -3.28
CA TYR A 780 6.87 8.31 -4.20
C TYR A 780 7.59 9.55 -3.68
N PHE A 781 7.22 10.03 -2.48
CA PHE A 781 7.84 11.20 -1.83
C PHE A 781 7.83 12.49 -2.67
N LYS A 782 6.80 12.70 -3.48
CA LYS A 782 6.61 13.92 -4.26
C LYS A 782 5.65 14.88 -3.55
N MET A 783 6.03 15.40 -2.39
CA MET A 783 5.15 16.25 -1.57
C MET A 783 4.71 17.54 -2.27
N GLY A 784 5.61 18.16 -3.03
CA GLY A 784 5.26 19.35 -3.81
C GLY A 784 4.21 19.05 -4.89
N TYR A 785 4.40 17.96 -5.63
CA TYR A 785 3.43 17.49 -6.62
C TYR A 785 2.09 17.08 -5.99
N ALA A 786 2.12 16.34 -4.87
CA ALA A 786 0.92 15.96 -4.13
C ALA A 786 0.15 17.20 -3.62
N SER A 787 0.86 18.26 -3.21
CA SER A 787 0.25 19.54 -2.84
C SER A 787 -0.44 20.20 -4.03
N ALA A 788 0.16 20.16 -5.23
CA ALA A 788 -0.50 20.66 -6.45
C ALA A 788 -1.79 19.90 -6.77
N LEU A 789 -1.77 18.57 -6.68
CA LEU A 789 -2.95 17.72 -6.85
C LEU A 789 -4.04 18.04 -5.80
N ALA A 790 -3.67 18.27 -4.54
CA ALA A 790 -4.60 18.67 -3.47
C ALA A 790 -5.34 19.97 -3.81
N TRP A 791 -4.64 20.97 -4.34
CA TRP A 791 -5.22 22.24 -4.75
C TRP A 791 -6.13 22.12 -5.98
N VAL A 792 -5.76 21.29 -6.96
CA VAL A 792 -6.63 20.98 -8.10
C VAL A 792 -7.92 20.31 -7.61
N LEU A 793 -7.82 19.32 -6.73
CA LEU A 793 -8.98 18.66 -6.15
C LEU A 793 -9.86 19.64 -5.35
N PHE A 794 -9.26 20.51 -4.54
CA PHE A 794 -9.99 21.56 -3.83
C PHE A 794 -10.76 22.49 -4.77
N ILE A 795 -10.13 22.95 -5.87
CA ILE A 795 -10.79 23.78 -6.88
C ILE A 795 -11.94 23.04 -7.54
N ILE A 796 -11.78 21.75 -7.86
CA ILE A 796 -12.86 20.93 -8.43
C ILE A 796 -14.04 20.85 -7.47
N ILE A 797 -13.80 20.54 -6.19
CA ILE A 797 -14.85 20.49 -5.16
C ILE A 797 -15.54 21.86 -5.06
N LEU A 798 -14.77 22.94 -4.93
CA LEU A 798 -15.31 24.30 -4.81
C LEU A 798 -16.17 24.68 -6.01
N LEU A 799 -15.71 24.44 -7.23
CA LEU A 799 -16.46 24.74 -8.45
C LEU A 799 -17.76 23.94 -8.52
N LEU A 800 -17.73 22.65 -8.20
CA LEU A 800 -18.93 21.81 -8.17
C LEU A 800 -19.93 22.30 -7.09
N THR A 801 -19.45 22.63 -5.89
CA THR A 801 -20.30 23.19 -4.83
C THR A 801 -20.90 24.54 -5.23
N LEU A 802 -20.12 25.44 -5.85
CA LEU A 802 -20.61 26.73 -6.34
C LEU A 802 -21.66 26.55 -7.44
N VAL A 803 -21.45 25.60 -8.36
CA VAL A 803 -22.44 25.26 -9.39
C VAL A 803 -23.72 24.71 -8.76
N GLN A 804 -23.62 23.81 -7.77
CA GLN A 804 -24.77 23.28 -7.03
C GLN A 804 -25.54 24.40 -6.31
N LEU A 805 -24.85 25.29 -5.59
CA LEU A 805 -25.45 26.47 -4.94
C LEU A 805 -26.11 27.43 -5.92
N LYS A 806 -25.51 27.65 -7.09
CA LYS A 806 -26.09 28.50 -8.14
C LYS A 806 -27.35 27.90 -8.76
N ILE A 807 -27.43 26.57 -8.84
CA ILE A 807 -28.59 25.85 -9.39
C ILE A 807 -29.71 25.69 -8.34
N ALA A 808 -29.37 25.64 -7.05
CA ALA A 808 -30.31 25.39 -5.95
C ALA A 808 -31.61 26.23 -5.98
N PRO A 809 -31.59 27.56 -6.23
CA PRO A 809 -32.82 28.37 -6.24
C PRO A 809 -33.84 27.97 -7.32
N ARG A 810 -33.43 27.16 -8.32
CA ARG A 810 -34.32 26.72 -9.41
C ARG A 810 -35.21 25.53 -9.02
N TRP A 811 -34.84 24.75 -8.01
CA TRP A 811 -35.51 23.49 -7.69
C TRP A 811 -35.62 23.18 -6.18
N VAL A 812 -34.96 23.97 -5.32
CA VAL A 812 -35.07 23.85 -3.87
C VAL A 812 -36.17 24.78 -3.38
N HIS A 813 -37.09 24.23 -2.57
CA HIS A 813 -38.21 24.93 -1.98
C HIS A 813 -38.00 25.01 -0.46
N TYR A 814 -37.75 26.21 0.06
CA TYR A 814 -37.71 26.46 1.50
C TYR A 814 -39.09 26.87 2.00
N GLU A 815 -39.51 26.35 3.16
CA GLU A 815 -40.80 26.71 3.79
C GLU A 815 -40.98 28.22 4.03
N ALA A 816 -39.88 28.97 4.13
CA ALA A 816 -39.87 30.40 4.43
C ALA A 816 -39.79 31.32 3.21
N GLU A 817 -39.56 30.82 1.99
CA GLU A 817 -39.46 31.66 0.80
C GLU A 817 -40.84 31.85 0.15
N LYS A 818 -41.51 32.97 0.47
CA LYS A 818 -42.55 33.53 -0.41
C LYS A 818 -41.87 33.98 -1.71
N LYS A 819 -42.18 33.31 -2.82
CA LYS A 819 -41.86 33.80 -4.16
C LYS A 819 -42.68 35.04 -4.51
#